data_AF-A0A968RH15-F1
#
_entry.id   AF-A0A968RH15-F1
#
_cell.length_a   1.000
_cell.length_b   1.000
_cell.length_c   1.000
_cell.angle_alpha   90.00
_cell.angle_beta   90.00
_cell.angle_gamma   90.00
#
_symmetry.space_group_name_H-M   'P 1'
#
loop_
_entity.id
_entity.type
_entity.pdbx_description
1 polymer ?
#
loop_
_entity_poly.entity_id
_entity_poly.type
_entity_poly.pdbx_seq_one_letter_code
_entity_poly.pdbx_strand_id
1 'polypeptide(L)'
;MKKYRIAIAATGEFTNGVGGGTLAGTNALINERITALNVVYENEAAIHFDLIASNNNIIFFNAVTDGLDPNDETTSANTVILNTIGANNFDIGHVFYEQPGSGGAGGVAGLGVVCSNTRKAEGWSGATSDFSLGGFMGIFLHEVGHQFNADHSYYGTDNFCNQRSAGNGYEPGSGTTLMGYSICNSHNILPQATKDYFHIHSLGQINTYANNNTCQTNVNSGNTPPVVTIPGNFTIPRGTPFELIGSATDAQDGGLTYTWEQYDTDNLDLTFPAGNPNSAATSTTAPLFRSFDPSNAGNKRIFPQLSDIINNTQTLGEILPQVSRTINMRLTVRDNHAGTTGLGNTAGGVTCESLSITVNANAGPFVVTSPNTNVTWASGSAQTVTWSVANTAGFCGNVNILLSIDGGFTFPYVLASNTPNDGSQSITVPAGVVNTTQARVRVECNNANAKFFDISNVNFTITSTCLAANSRLCPITGVVTTAGNPLLNLGTKRFFGNQVLGNRTITFDATDPTAPEASATSKGGTTCTSGGNSRYESVRFYVEQSGTYSLGTTFNGFVITSVYVADGFNINTPCANNKFVGSNGYNEGNGNQLFSPALLNLTACTEYIMVSYGSNSTETISLSGPGTIYVAAAAPSASYSYTFVAINQANGQVAAISPTANFSAPSQGTLTAGNYLVKGVSYLTTDGSTIAVGSTESAIVNSGKCLLFSTNAVPVTIQGAPSTCTITNITAGTQTACNAANNTYTQQVTVTYSNPPASGNLVVNGQSLPSRAVHKP
;
A
#
# COMPACT_ATOMS: atom_id res chain seq x y z
N MET A 1 20.99 -8.61 -14.72
CA MET A 1 20.23 -9.74 -14.15
C MET A 1 21.09 -11.00 -14.15
N LYS A 2 20.90 -11.90 -13.18
CA LYS A 2 21.58 -13.20 -13.04
C LYS A 2 20.57 -14.34 -13.26
N LYS A 3 20.87 -15.29 -14.15
CA LYS A 3 20.04 -16.46 -14.45
C LYS A 3 20.63 -17.73 -13.83
N TYR A 4 19.84 -18.45 -13.06
CA TYR A 4 20.19 -19.73 -12.43
C TYR A 4 19.30 -20.85 -12.96
N ARG A 5 19.86 -22.03 -13.21
CA ARG A 5 19.10 -23.22 -13.55
C ARG A 5 18.55 -23.87 -12.28
N ILE A 6 17.24 -23.96 -12.15
CA ILE A 6 16.58 -24.55 -10.98
C ILE A 6 16.06 -25.96 -11.27
N ALA A 7 16.30 -26.87 -10.33
CA ALA A 7 15.73 -28.21 -10.29
C ALA A 7 14.67 -28.29 -9.18
N ILE A 8 13.44 -28.67 -9.50
CA ILE A 8 12.34 -28.81 -8.55
C ILE A 8 11.91 -30.27 -8.51
N ALA A 9 12.21 -30.96 -7.40
CA ALA A 9 11.66 -32.28 -7.16
C ALA A 9 10.25 -32.17 -6.57
N ALA A 10 9.39 -33.14 -6.85
CA ALA A 10 8.06 -33.24 -6.26
C ALA A 10 7.90 -34.61 -5.59
N THR A 11 7.56 -34.62 -4.30
CA THR A 11 7.33 -35.89 -3.58
C THR A 11 6.14 -36.65 -4.15
N GLY A 12 6.07 -37.95 -3.90
CA GLY A 12 4.92 -38.77 -4.28
C GLY A 12 3.59 -38.24 -3.75
N GLU A 13 3.59 -37.72 -2.53
CA GLU A 13 2.44 -37.08 -1.91
C GLU A 13 2.03 -35.83 -2.67
N PHE A 14 2.98 -34.93 -2.93
CA PHE A 14 2.71 -33.67 -3.64
C PHE A 14 2.12 -33.91 -5.04
N THR A 15 2.71 -34.84 -5.79
CA THR A 15 2.25 -35.19 -7.14
C THR A 15 0.82 -35.76 -7.11
N ASN A 16 0.50 -36.59 -6.12
CA ASN A 16 -0.79 -37.26 -6.03
C ASN A 16 -1.91 -36.40 -5.44
N GLY A 17 -1.61 -35.57 -4.43
CA GLY A 17 -2.60 -34.68 -3.83
C GLY A 17 -2.70 -33.36 -4.58
N VAL A 18 -1.73 -32.45 -4.42
CA VAL A 18 -1.77 -31.13 -5.07
C VAL A 18 -1.67 -31.23 -6.61
N GLY A 19 -0.79 -32.07 -7.13
CA GLY A 19 -0.53 -32.26 -8.56
C GLY A 19 -1.64 -33.01 -9.33
N GLY A 20 -2.68 -33.46 -8.65
CA GLY A 20 -3.82 -34.19 -9.23
C GLY A 20 -3.46 -35.58 -9.77
N GLY A 21 -2.35 -36.17 -9.32
CA GLY A 21 -1.90 -37.50 -9.73
C GLY A 21 -1.36 -37.57 -11.16
N THR A 22 -0.95 -36.43 -11.74
CA THR A 22 -0.44 -36.40 -13.12
C THR A 22 0.84 -35.58 -13.25
N LEU A 23 1.67 -35.96 -14.22
CA LEU A 23 2.88 -35.22 -14.55
C LEU A 23 2.53 -33.82 -15.09
N ALA A 24 1.47 -33.71 -15.89
CA ALA A 24 1.02 -32.45 -16.46
C ALA A 24 0.52 -31.47 -15.38
N GLY A 25 -0.31 -31.94 -14.45
CA GLY A 25 -0.79 -31.11 -13.33
C GLY A 25 0.34 -30.65 -12.42
N THR A 26 1.25 -31.56 -12.06
CA THR A 26 2.43 -31.24 -11.24
C THR A 26 3.34 -30.21 -11.92
N ASN A 27 3.62 -30.38 -13.22
CA ASN A 27 4.42 -29.41 -13.98
C ASN A 27 3.73 -28.05 -14.11
N ALA A 28 2.40 -28.00 -14.24
CA ALA A 28 1.67 -26.74 -14.28
C ALA A 28 1.87 -25.94 -12.98
N LEU A 29 1.79 -26.62 -11.83
CA LEU A 29 2.02 -26.01 -10.51
C LEU A 29 3.47 -25.58 -10.30
N ILE A 30 4.45 -26.41 -10.70
CA ILE A 30 5.86 -26.04 -10.64
C ILE A 30 6.11 -24.77 -11.47
N ASN A 31 5.59 -24.72 -12.70
CA ASN A 31 5.73 -23.55 -13.56
C ASN A 31 5.05 -22.30 -12.97
N GLU A 32 3.85 -22.42 -12.41
CA GLU A 32 3.16 -21.31 -11.73
C GLU A 32 4.03 -20.74 -10.59
N ARG A 33 4.57 -21.61 -9.74
CA ARG A 33 5.36 -21.23 -8.57
C ARG A 33 6.73 -20.67 -8.93
N ILE A 34 7.41 -21.22 -9.93
CA ILE A 34 8.67 -20.66 -10.45
C ILE A 34 8.42 -19.30 -11.10
N THR A 35 7.31 -19.13 -11.81
CA THR A 35 6.94 -17.82 -12.38
C THR A 35 6.72 -16.80 -11.27
N ALA A 36 5.97 -17.15 -10.21
CA ALA A 36 5.75 -16.28 -9.06
C ALA A 36 7.06 -15.97 -8.30
N LEU A 37 7.95 -16.96 -8.14
CA LEU A 37 9.30 -16.77 -7.60
C LEU A 37 10.08 -15.74 -8.42
N ASN A 38 10.09 -15.89 -9.75
CA ASN A 38 10.79 -14.99 -10.65
C ASN A 38 10.23 -13.57 -10.58
N VAL A 39 8.91 -13.38 -10.45
CA VAL A 39 8.33 -12.02 -10.30
C VAL A 39 8.94 -11.29 -9.10
N VAL A 40 9.10 -11.95 -7.97
CA VAL A 40 9.68 -11.35 -6.76
C VAL A 40 11.20 -11.17 -6.91
N TYR A 41 11.94 -12.21 -7.28
CA TYR A 41 13.41 -12.15 -7.34
C TYR A 41 13.96 -11.30 -8.49
N GLU A 42 13.26 -11.21 -9.63
CA GLU A 42 13.62 -10.28 -10.71
C GLU A 42 13.46 -8.84 -10.25
N ASN A 43 12.42 -8.54 -9.46
CA ASN A 43 12.15 -7.19 -8.96
C ASN A 43 13.08 -6.79 -7.81
N GLU A 44 13.28 -7.68 -6.82
CA GLU A 44 14.03 -7.38 -5.60
C GLU A 44 15.55 -7.49 -5.82
N ALA A 45 16.02 -8.52 -6.53
CA ALA A 45 17.44 -8.91 -6.56
C ALA A 45 18.02 -9.02 -7.99
N ALA A 46 17.23 -8.75 -9.03
CA ALA A 46 17.58 -9.00 -10.42
C ALA A 46 18.11 -10.43 -10.65
N ILE A 47 17.44 -11.41 -10.05
CA ILE A 47 17.71 -12.85 -10.16
C ILE A 47 16.53 -13.53 -10.87
N HIS A 48 16.84 -14.45 -11.78
CA HIS A 48 15.87 -15.24 -12.53
C HIS A 48 16.23 -16.72 -12.49
N PHE A 49 15.22 -17.58 -12.47
CA PHE A 49 15.33 -19.03 -12.41
C PHE A 49 14.72 -19.67 -13.66
N ASP A 50 15.56 -20.43 -14.39
CA ASP A 50 15.15 -21.25 -15.53
C ASP A 50 14.98 -22.71 -15.07
N LEU A 51 13.79 -23.28 -15.21
CA LEU A 51 13.55 -24.69 -14.89
C LEU A 51 14.36 -25.60 -15.83
N ILE A 52 15.07 -26.58 -15.27
CA ILE A 52 15.89 -27.49 -16.08
C ILE A 52 15.04 -28.36 -17.02
N ALA A 53 15.56 -28.65 -18.21
CA ALA A 53 14.87 -29.51 -19.19
C ALA A 53 14.62 -30.94 -18.69
N SER A 54 15.47 -31.44 -17.78
CA SER A 54 15.37 -32.79 -17.20
C SER A 54 14.54 -32.88 -15.92
N ASN A 55 13.72 -31.86 -15.60
CA ASN A 55 12.99 -31.81 -14.31
C ASN A 55 12.00 -32.97 -14.13
N ASN A 56 11.45 -33.51 -15.22
CA ASN A 56 10.52 -34.65 -15.16
C ASN A 56 11.14 -35.90 -14.51
N ASN A 57 12.47 -36.01 -14.44
CA ASN A 57 13.15 -37.16 -13.84
C ASN A 57 13.09 -37.17 -12.31
N ILE A 58 12.70 -36.05 -11.68
CA ILE A 58 12.63 -35.87 -10.22
C ILE A 58 11.19 -35.55 -9.76
N ILE A 59 10.20 -35.91 -10.58
CA ILE A 59 8.78 -35.87 -10.20
C ILE A 59 8.34 -37.29 -9.89
N PHE A 60 8.01 -37.54 -8.62
CA PHE A 60 7.72 -38.89 -8.13
C PHE A 60 6.22 -39.10 -7.93
N PHE A 61 5.74 -40.31 -8.21
CA PHE A 61 4.34 -40.72 -8.02
C PHE A 61 4.14 -41.69 -6.85
N ASN A 62 5.23 -42.24 -6.31
CA ASN A 62 5.18 -43.20 -5.22
C ASN A 62 6.00 -42.68 -4.05
N ALA A 63 5.28 -42.21 -3.03
CA ALA A 63 5.81 -41.71 -1.77
C ALA A 63 6.78 -42.69 -1.06
N VAL A 64 6.59 -44.01 -1.25
CA VAL A 64 7.43 -45.01 -0.57
C VAL A 64 8.82 -45.12 -1.21
N THR A 65 8.96 -44.73 -2.49
CA THR A 65 10.16 -45.01 -3.29
C THR A 65 10.81 -43.76 -3.86
N ASP A 66 10.31 -42.56 -3.54
CA ASP A 66 10.88 -41.31 -4.04
C ASP A 66 12.22 -40.94 -3.39
N GLY A 67 12.50 -41.51 -2.21
CA GLY A 67 13.73 -41.26 -1.45
C GLY A 67 13.78 -39.87 -0.81
N LEU A 68 12.66 -39.14 -0.80
CA LEU A 68 12.51 -37.81 -0.23
C LEU A 68 11.93 -37.96 1.19
N ASP A 69 12.78 -37.90 2.20
CA ASP A 69 12.40 -38.17 3.60
C ASP A 69 12.00 -36.88 4.33
N PRO A 70 10.74 -36.72 4.76
CA PRO A 70 10.29 -35.54 5.49
C PRO A 70 10.88 -35.44 6.92
N ASN A 71 11.68 -36.40 7.39
CA ASN A 71 12.43 -36.30 8.65
C ASN A 71 13.93 -36.00 8.45
N ASP A 72 14.38 -35.92 7.19
CA ASP A 72 15.74 -35.57 6.78
C ASP A 72 15.68 -34.76 5.48
N GLU A 73 14.93 -33.66 5.51
CA GLU A 73 14.43 -32.97 4.32
C GLU A 73 15.57 -32.45 3.41
N THR A 74 16.52 -31.71 3.99
CA THR A 74 17.60 -31.07 3.20
C THR A 74 18.61 -32.09 2.67
N THR A 75 18.99 -33.09 3.46
CA THR A 75 19.93 -34.14 3.04
C THR A 75 19.33 -35.04 1.97
N SER A 76 18.07 -35.47 2.14
CA SER A 76 17.37 -36.33 1.19
C SER A 76 17.10 -35.60 -0.12
N ALA A 77 16.62 -34.35 -0.09
CA ALA A 77 16.49 -33.48 -1.25
C ALA A 77 17.78 -33.40 -2.06
N ASN A 78 18.87 -33.06 -1.38
CA ASN A 78 20.15 -32.88 -2.02
C ASN A 78 20.69 -34.18 -2.63
N THR A 79 20.53 -35.31 -1.93
CA THR A 79 20.94 -36.63 -2.41
C THR A 79 20.15 -37.06 -3.65
N VAL A 80 18.82 -36.97 -3.60
CA VAL A 80 17.93 -37.40 -4.70
C VAL A 80 18.18 -36.57 -5.96
N ILE A 81 18.23 -35.24 -5.82
CA ILE A 81 18.43 -34.33 -6.97
C ILE A 81 19.84 -34.50 -7.55
N LEU A 82 20.90 -34.56 -6.71
CA LEU A 82 22.27 -34.72 -7.20
C LEU A 82 22.49 -36.06 -7.92
N ASN A 83 21.97 -37.17 -7.38
CA ASN A 83 22.13 -38.49 -7.99
C ASN A 83 21.36 -38.62 -9.32
N THR A 84 20.20 -37.97 -9.42
CA THR A 84 19.33 -38.10 -10.59
C THR A 84 19.69 -37.13 -11.71
N ILE A 85 19.94 -35.86 -11.36
CA ILE A 85 20.19 -34.78 -12.33
C ILE A 85 21.68 -34.61 -12.60
N GLY A 86 22.53 -34.85 -11.61
CA GLY A 86 23.97 -34.60 -11.67
C GLY A 86 24.34 -33.15 -11.40
N ALA A 87 25.41 -32.93 -10.62
CA ALA A 87 25.79 -31.61 -10.14
C ALA A 87 26.02 -30.57 -11.25
N ASN A 88 26.46 -30.93 -12.45
CA ASN A 88 26.75 -29.92 -13.48
C ASN A 88 25.49 -29.35 -14.17
N ASN A 89 24.33 -29.97 -13.96
CA ASN A 89 23.14 -29.73 -14.77
C ASN A 89 22.14 -28.75 -14.14
N PHE A 90 22.42 -28.25 -12.94
CA PHE A 90 21.60 -27.26 -12.24
C PHE A 90 22.45 -26.43 -11.26
N ASP A 91 21.92 -25.30 -10.82
CA ASP A 91 22.61 -24.32 -9.99
C ASP A 91 22.01 -24.21 -8.59
N ILE A 92 20.71 -24.48 -8.48
CA ILE A 92 19.91 -24.56 -7.25
C ILE A 92 18.87 -25.67 -7.39
N GLY A 93 18.69 -26.47 -6.34
CA GLY A 93 17.68 -27.51 -6.26
C GLY A 93 16.75 -27.29 -5.08
N HIS A 94 15.50 -27.67 -5.23
CA HIS A 94 14.48 -27.52 -4.19
C HIS A 94 13.43 -28.63 -4.30
N VAL A 95 12.77 -28.97 -3.21
CA VAL A 95 11.70 -29.99 -3.16
C VAL A 95 10.37 -29.34 -2.81
N PHE A 96 9.33 -29.70 -3.55
CA PHE A 96 7.93 -29.45 -3.19
C PHE A 96 7.31 -30.70 -2.60
N TYR A 97 6.76 -30.57 -1.40
CA TYR A 97 6.10 -31.66 -0.69
C TYR A 97 4.67 -31.29 -0.26
N GLU A 98 3.89 -32.33 0.01
CA GLU A 98 2.60 -32.23 0.70
C GLU A 98 2.62 -33.17 1.90
N GLN A 99 2.09 -32.74 3.04
CA GLN A 99 1.86 -33.60 4.20
C GLN A 99 0.36 -33.73 4.47
N PRO A 100 -0.30 -34.77 3.92
CA PRO A 100 -1.73 -34.97 4.08
C PRO A 100 -2.15 -35.01 5.56
N GLY A 101 -3.18 -34.26 5.91
CA GLY A 101 -3.82 -34.32 7.24
C GLY A 101 -3.06 -33.64 8.39
N SER A 102 -1.92 -32.99 8.14
CA SER A 102 -1.18 -32.22 9.15
C SER A 102 -1.79 -30.86 9.46
N GLY A 103 -2.61 -30.31 8.54
CA GLY A 103 -3.13 -28.94 8.61
C GLY A 103 -2.03 -27.86 8.59
N GLY A 104 -0.78 -28.24 8.30
CA GLY A 104 0.40 -27.39 8.42
C GLY A 104 1.06 -27.07 7.08
N ALA A 105 1.90 -26.06 7.10
CA ALA A 105 2.82 -25.70 6.04
C ALA A 105 4.19 -25.39 6.65
N GLY A 106 5.26 -25.63 5.91
CA GLY A 106 6.61 -25.45 6.41
C GLY A 106 7.67 -25.51 5.32
N GLY A 107 8.87 -25.05 5.68
CA GLY A 107 10.03 -25.06 4.82
C GLY A 107 11.31 -25.22 5.64
N VAL A 108 12.35 -25.70 4.95
CA VAL A 108 13.71 -25.75 5.47
C VAL A 108 14.71 -25.71 4.31
N ALA A 109 15.78 -24.95 4.49
CA ALA A 109 16.84 -24.83 3.50
C ALA A 109 18.22 -24.75 4.14
N GLY A 110 19.23 -25.20 3.40
CA GLY A 110 20.62 -24.96 3.73
C GLY A 110 20.99 -23.49 3.48
N LEU A 111 21.69 -22.88 4.43
CA LEU A 111 22.17 -21.50 4.31
C LEU A 111 23.32 -21.41 3.30
N GLY A 112 23.17 -20.57 2.28
CA GLY A 112 24.22 -20.25 1.31
C GLY A 112 24.72 -21.47 0.53
N VAL A 113 23.81 -22.17 -0.14
CA VAL A 113 24.11 -23.43 -0.83
C VAL A 113 24.06 -23.34 -2.35
N VAL A 114 23.47 -22.29 -2.92
CA VAL A 114 23.43 -22.10 -4.38
C VAL A 114 24.85 -22.14 -4.96
N CYS A 115 25.01 -22.78 -6.12
CA CYS A 115 26.30 -23.08 -6.76
C CYS A 115 27.22 -24.09 -6.05
N SER A 116 26.89 -24.58 -4.85
CA SER A 116 27.68 -25.63 -4.19
C SER A 116 27.66 -26.94 -4.99
N ASN A 117 28.80 -27.61 -5.10
CA ASN A 117 28.88 -28.92 -5.77
C ASN A 117 28.22 -30.05 -4.97
N THR A 118 28.03 -29.87 -3.66
CA THR A 118 27.58 -30.94 -2.76
C THR A 118 26.36 -30.59 -1.93
N ARG A 119 25.85 -29.34 -1.99
CA ARG A 119 24.78 -28.86 -1.10
C ARG A 119 23.66 -28.09 -1.79
N LYS A 120 23.80 -27.77 -3.08
CA LYS A 120 22.93 -26.80 -3.78
C LYS A 120 21.47 -27.22 -3.94
N ALA A 121 21.10 -28.42 -3.54
CA ALA A 121 19.73 -28.91 -3.52
C ALA A 121 19.14 -29.02 -2.11
N GLU A 122 19.80 -28.48 -1.08
CA GLU A 122 19.29 -28.38 0.29
C GLU A 122 18.19 -27.29 0.37
N GLY A 123 17.00 -27.57 -0.15
CA GLY A 123 15.85 -26.68 -0.07
C GLY A 123 14.54 -27.44 -0.17
N TRP A 124 13.59 -27.10 0.68
CA TRP A 124 12.35 -27.85 0.85
C TRP A 124 11.21 -26.92 1.26
N SER A 125 10.08 -26.96 0.55
CA SER A 125 8.88 -26.16 0.84
C SER A 125 7.61 -26.95 0.60
N GLY A 126 6.62 -26.81 1.47
CA GLY A 126 5.35 -27.50 1.29
C GLY A 126 4.23 -27.08 2.21
N ALA A 127 3.05 -27.59 1.87
CA ALA A 127 1.80 -27.25 2.51
C ALA A 127 0.74 -28.31 2.19
N THR A 128 -0.40 -28.23 2.87
CA THR A 128 -1.60 -28.99 2.51
C THR A 128 -2.19 -28.51 1.18
N SER A 129 -2.99 -29.36 0.53
CA SER A 129 -3.62 -29.08 -0.77
C SER A 129 -4.63 -27.92 -0.77
N ASP A 130 -5.17 -27.54 0.39
CA ASP A 130 -6.07 -26.40 0.57
C ASP A 130 -5.36 -25.10 0.98
N PHE A 131 -4.02 -25.11 1.07
CA PHE A 131 -3.24 -23.95 1.44
C PHE A 131 -3.23 -22.89 0.33
N SER A 132 -3.28 -21.61 0.72
CA SER A 132 -3.31 -20.52 -0.25
C SER A 132 -1.99 -20.41 -1.02
N LEU A 133 -2.06 -20.02 -2.30
CA LEU A 133 -0.88 -19.78 -3.12
C LEU A 133 0.05 -18.75 -2.48
N GLY A 134 -0.49 -17.64 -1.98
CA GLY A 134 0.31 -16.61 -1.29
C GLY A 134 1.05 -17.15 -0.06
N GLY A 135 0.39 -18.01 0.73
CA GLY A 135 1.04 -18.68 1.86
C GLY A 135 2.18 -19.59 1.42
N PHE A 136 1.97 -20.41 0.39
CA PHE A 136 3.01 -21.30 -0.14
C PHE A 136 4.19 -20.49 -0.68
N MET A 137 3.91 -19.42 -1.44
CA MET A 137 4.93 -18.55 -1.99
C MET A 137 5.73 -17.85 -0.89
N GLY A 138 5.11 -17.39 0.20
CA GLY A 138 5.83 -16.82 1.34
C GLY A 138 6.89 -17.78 1.92
N ILE A 139 6.55 -19.07 2.06
CA ILE A 139 7.49 -20.11 2.51
C ILE A 139 8.57 -20.34 1.44
N PHE A 140 8.17 -20.57 0.19
CA PHE A 140 9.12 -20.88 -0.86
C PHE A 140 10.13 -19.74 -1.11
N LEU A 141 9.68 -18.49 -1.08
CA LEU A 141 10.52 -17.31 -1.19
C LEU A 141 11.50 -17.19 -0.02
N HIS A 142 11.04 -17.48 1.20
CA HIS A 142 11.85 -17.51 2.42
C HIS A 142 12.97 -18.55 2.33
N GLU A 143 12.64 -19.78 1.95
CA GLU A 143 13.62 -20.86 1.85
C GLU A 143 14.63 -20.63 0.71
N VAL A 144 14.19 -20.09 -0.43
CA VAL A 144 15.14 -19.67 -1.48
C VAL A 144 16.05 -18.55 -0.96
N GLY A 145 15.56 -17.68 -0.06
CA GLY A 145 16.37 -16.66 0.60
C GLY A 145 17.52 -17.27 1.40
N HIS A 146 17.24 -18.29 2.21
CA HIS A 146 18.27 -19.08 2.92
C HIS A 146 19.25 -19.72 1.94
N GLN A 147 18.79 -20.31 0.83
CA GLN A 147 19.69 -20.89 -0.17
C GLN A 147 20.66 -19.85 -0.77
N PHE A 148 20.26 -18.57 -0.82
CA PHE A 148 21.09 -17.40 -1.17
C PHE A 148 21.78 -16.72 0.02
N ASN A 149 21.89 -17.40 1.17
CA ASN A 149 22.60 -16.93 2.36
C ASN A 149 21.93 -15.76 3.10
N ALA A 150 20.62 -15.58 2.96
CA ALA A 150 19.87 -14.66 3.81
C ALA A 150 19.62 -15.32 5.17
N ASP A 151 19.99 -14.64 6.26
CA ASP A 151 19.64 -15.05 7.61
C ASP A 151 18.22 -14.57 7.97
N HIS A 152 17.65 -15.13 9.04
CA HIS A 152 16.44 -14.57 9.65
C HIS A 152 16.67 -13.13 10.12
N SER A 153 15.74 -12.24 9.77
CA SER A 153 15.82 -10.80 10.07
C SER A 153 15.18 -10.41 11.39
N TYR A 154 14.48 -11.31 12.08
CA TYR A 154 13.65 -11.00 13.24
C TYR A 154 14.40 -11.01 14.59
N TYR A 155 13.83 -10.33 15.59
CA TYR A 155 14.44 -10.11 16.91
C TYR A 155 13.70 -10.79 18.09
N GLY A 156 12.55 -11.40 17.84
CA GLY A 156 11.70 -12.04 18.84
C GLY A 156 12.39 -13.24 19.51
N THR A 157 12.08 -13.47 20.79
CA THR A 157 12.59 -14.62 21.58
C THR A 157 11.49 -15.40 22.32
N ASP A 158 10.21 -15.04 22.14
CA ASP A 158 9.10 -15.85 22.66
C ASP A 158 9.02 -17.17 21.88
N ASN A 159 8.29 -18.16 22.42
CA ASN A 159 8.12 -19.48 21.83
C ASN A 159 7.81 -19.40 20.32
N PHE A 160 8.39 -20.35 19.56
CA PHE A 160 8.44 -20.42 18.09
C PHE A 160 9.38 -19.41 17.38
N CYS A 161 9.97 -18.47 18.11
CA CYS A 161 11.01 -17.57 17.58
C CYS A 161 12.35 -17.79 18.27
N ASN A 162 12.69 -19.06 18.43
CA ASN A 162 13.95 -19.53 18.98
C ASN A 162 15.00 -19.84 17.90
N GLN A 163 14.68 -19.68 16.61
CA GLN A 163 15.60 -19.89 15.47
C GLN A 163 16.24 -18.59 14.98
N ARG A 164 16.40 -17.61 15.87
CA ARG A 164 16.99 -16.31 15.55
C ARG A 164 18.46 -16.48 15.13
N SER A 165 18.85 -15.80 14.07
CA SER A 165 20.26 -15.64 13.69
C SER A 165 20.92 -14.52 14.51
N ALA A 166 21.91 -14.86 15.32
CA ALA A 166 22.66 -13.90 16.12
C ALA A 166 23.28 -12.81 15.24
N GLY A 167 23.18 -11.54 15.64
CA GLY A 167 23.66 -10.39 14.85
C GLY A 167 22.85 -10.05 13.58
N ASN A 168 21.76 -10.78 13.29
CA ASN A 168 20.92 -10.54 12.11
C ASN A 168 19.48 -10.11 12.45
N GLY A 169 19.17 -9.87 13.72
CA GLY A 169 17.86 -9.37 14.15
C GLY A 169 17.73 -7.86 13.92
N TYR A 170 17.21 -7.46 12.76
CA TYR A 170 16.97 -6.07 12.36
C TYR A 170 15.50 -5.65 12.49
N GLU A 171 14.58 -6.61 12.54
CA GLU A 171 13.15 -6.35 12.68
C GLU A 171 12.66 -6.69 14.09
N PRO A 172 11.85 -5.84 14.74
CA PRO A 172 11.35 -6.10 16.08
C PRO A 172 10.41 -7.31 16.10
N GLY A 173 10.45 -8.06 17.21
CA GLY A 173 9.54 -9.19 17.42
C GLY A 173 9.68 -10.22 16.31
N SER A 174 8.56 -10.65 15.75
CA SER A 174 8.55 -11.60 14.65
C SER A 174 9.10 -11.09 13.32
N GLY A 175 9.30 -9.79 13.18
CA GLY A 175 9.49 -9.21 11.87
C GLY A 175 8.24 -9.30 11.01
N THR A 176 8.35 -8.65 9.86
CA THR A 176 7.24 -8.38 8.94
C THR A 176 7.60 -8.65 7.49
N THR A 177 8.88 -8.73 7.15
CA THR A 177 9.35 -9.05 5.79
C THR A 177 9.53 -10.56 5.60
N LEU A 178 9.88 -10.99 4.37
CA LEU A 178 10.01 -12.40 3.99
C LEU A 178 10.92 -13.23 4.91
N MET A 179 12.04 -12.68 5.43
CA MET A 179 12.94 -13.41 6.34
C MET A 179 12.56 -13.29 7.82
N GLY A 180 11.42 -12.66 8.12
CA GLY A 180 10.76 -12.69 9.41
C GLY A 180 9.94 -13.96 9.62
N TYR A 181 9.38 -14.11 10.83
CA TYR A 181 8.38 -15.11 11.19
C TYR A 181 7.00 -14.46 11.42
N SER A 182 5.95 -15.27 11.38
CA SER A 182 4.58 -14.85 11.69
C SER A 182 3.98 -15.56 12.91
N ILE A 183 4.84 -16.25 13.68
CA ILE A 183 4.43 -17.22 14.71
C ILE A 183 5.04 -16.96 16.10
N CYS A 184 5.64 -15.79 16.37
CA CYS A 184 6.31 -15.49 17.65
C CYS A 184 5.39 -15.25 18.86
N ASN A 185 4.24 -15.90 18.96
CA ASN A 185 3.28 -15.75 20.06
C ASN A 185 3.06 -14.27 20.47
N SER A 186 3.41 -13.89 21.70
CA SER A 186 3.18 -12.54 22.23
C SER A 186 4.10 -11.48 21.61
N HIS A 187 5.16 -11.89 20.91
CA HIS A 187 6.06 -11.03 20.16
C HIS A 187 5.71 -10.94 18.68
N ASN A 188 4.57 -11.52 18.25
CA ASN A 188 4.13 -11.44 16.87
C ASN A 188 3.73 -10.02 16.48
N ILE A 189 4.28 -9.51 15.39
CA ILE A 189 3.99 -8.17 14.88
C ILE A 189 2.89 -8.28 13.83
N LEU A 190 1.71 -7.70 14.11
CA LEU A 190 0.53 -7.77 13.23
C LEU A 190 0.01 -6.38 12.84
N PRO A 191 -0.64 -6.24 11.66
CA PRO A 191 -0.73 -7.25 10.59
C PRO A 191 0.65 -7.52 9.99
N GLN A 192 0.86 -8.68 9.37
CA GLN A 192 2.09 -8.94 8.59
C GLN A 192 2.13 -8.08 7.32
N ALA A 193 3.29 -8.00 6.65
CA ALA A 193 3.35 -7.41 5.31
C ALA A 193 2.36 -8.13 4.37
N THR A 194 1.73 -7.37 3.48
CA THR A 194 0.83 -7.97 2.47
C THR A 194 1.54 -8.22 1.14
N LYS A 195 2.74 -7.67 0.98
CA LYS A 195 3.61 -7.88 -0.17
C LYS A 195 4.78 -8.79 0.20
N ASP A 196 5.18 -9.61 -0.76
CA ASP A 196 6.39 -10.42 -0.65
C ASP A 196 7.61 -9.55 -0.99
N TYR A 197 8.32 -9.05 0.03
CA TYR A 197 9.56 -8.29 -0.13
C TYR A 197 10.56 -8.60 0.99
N PHE A 198 11.84 -8.38 0.71
CA PHE A 198 12.91 -8.60 1.67
C PHE A 198 13.20 -7.34 2.47
N HIS A 199 13.52 -7.50 3.76
CA HIS A 199 14.20 -6.45 4.49
C HIS A 199 15.53 -6.12 3.81
N ILE A 200 15.94 -4.85 3.80
CA ILE A 200 17.18 -4.42 3.11
C ILE A 200 18.44 -5.16 3.58
N HIS A 201 18.45 -5.66 4.83
CA HIS A 201 19.52 -6.52 5.32
C HIS A 201 19.60 -7.84 4.54
N SER A 202 18.50 -8.60 4.49
CA SER A 202 18.40 -9.87 3.78
C SER A 202 18.68 -9.69 2.29
N LEU A 203 18.18 -8.62 1.68
CA LEU A 203 18.47 -8.31 0.27
C LEU A 203 19.97 -8.03 0.04
N GLY A 204 20.62 -7.35 0.99
CA GLY A 204 22.08 -7.15 0.98
C GLY A 204 22.85 -8.47 1.05
N GLN A 205 22.40 -9.42 1.88
CA GLN A 205 23.01 -10.76 1.99
C GLN A 205 22.87 -11.54 0.68
N ILE A 206 21.65 -11.62 0.12
CA ILE A 206 21.36 -12.29 -1.15
C ILE A 206 22.23 -11.72 -2.28
N ASN A 207 22.27 -10.40 -2.41
CA ASN A 207 23.05 -9.74 -3.46
C ASN A 207 24.55 -9.97 -3.29
N THR A 208 25.06 -9.91 -2.05
CA THR A 208 26.47 -10.20 -1.76
C THR A 208 26.82 -11.63 -2.14
N TYR A 209 26.00 -12.60 -1.73
CA TYR A 209 26.20 -14.01 -2.05
C TYR A 209 26.14 -14.26 -3.57
N ALA A 210 25.12 -13.73 -4.25
CA ALA A 210 24.95 -13.88 -5.69
C ALA A 210 26.08 -13.20 -6.50
N ASN A 211 26.68 -12.12 -6.00
CA ASN A 211 27.82 -11.46 -6.63
C ASN A 211 29.14 -12.22 -6.45
N ASN A 212 29.25 -13.06 -5.41
CA ASN A 212 30.45 -13.84 -5.11
C ASN A 212 30.45 -15.24 -5.74
N ASN A 213 29.36 -15.63 -6.41
CA ASN A 213 29.22 -16.92 -7.10
C ASN A 213 29.34 -16.76 -8.62
N THR A 214 29.57 -17.87 -9.33
CA THR A 214 29.82 -17.86 -10.79
C THR A 214 29.07 -18.94 -11.59
N CYS A 215 28.17 -19.73 -10.98
CA CYS A 215 27.44 -20.77 -11.71
C CYS A 215 26.30 -20.22 -12.58
N GLN A 216 25.87 -18.99 -12.29
CA GLN A 216 24.86 -18.26 -13.04
C GLN A 216 25.34 -17.78 -14.40
N THR A 217 24.39 -17.45 -15.27
CA THR A 217 24.64 -16.66 -16.48
C THR A 217 24.20 -15.21 -16.27
N ASN A 218 25.05 -14.24 -16.63
CA ASN A 218 24.70 -12.82 -16.54
C ASN A 218 24.06 -12.33 -17.84
N VAL A 219 22.95 -11.61 -17.72
CA VAL A 219 22.23 -10.99 -18.84
C VAL A 219 22.02 -9.50 -18.54
N ASN A 220 22.25 -8.64 -19.53
CA ASN A 220 21.93 -7.23 -19.42
C ASN A 220 20.41 -7.04 -19.35
N SER A 221 19.90 -6.45 -18.28
CA SER A 221 18.47 -6.16 -18.12
C SER A 221 18.03 -4.93 -18.91
N GLY A 222 18.97 -4.06 -19.33
CA GLY A 222 18.62 -2.78 -19.95
C GLY A 222 18.11 -1.72 -18.98
N ASN A 223 18.12 -2.03 -17.68
CA ASN A 223 17.64 -1.17 -16.60
C ASN A 223 18.79 -0.71 -15.70
N THR A 224 18.68 0.46 -15.09
CA THR A 224 19.65 0.99 -14.10
C THR A 224 18.94 1.25 -12.78
N PRO A 225 19.54 0.96 -11.61
CA PRO A 225 18.90 1.22 -10.34
C PRO A 225 18.60 2.70 -10.09
N PRO A 226 17.60 3.02 -9.25
CA PRO A 226 17.21 4.39 -8.92
C PRO A 226 18.30 5.12 -8.14
N VAL A 227 18.31 6.45 -8.25
CA VAL A 227 19.17 7.37 -7.46
C VAL A 227 18.36 7.93 -6.30
N VAL A 228 18.76 7.61 -5.07
CA VAL A 228 18.04 7.97 -3.85
C VAL A 228 18.62 9.24 -3.22
N THR A 229 17.76 10.08 -2.67
CA THR A 229 18.12 11.27 -1.90
C THR A 229 17.43 11.23 -0.54
N ILE A 230 18.21 11.40 0.52
CA ILE A 230 17.74 11.39 1.92
C ILE A 230 18.26 12.63 2.66
N PRO A 231 17.64 13.00 3.80
CA PRO A 231 18.15 14.06 4.65
C PRO A 231 19.48 13.65 5.31
N GLY A 232 20.22 14.65 5.80
CA GLY A 232 21.42 14.41 6.59
C GLY A 232 21.11 13.88 8.00
N ASN A 233 22.14 13.45 8.72
CA ASN A 233 22.04 12.99 10.11
C ASN A 233 21.50 14.09 11.04
N PHE A 234 20.75 13.70 12.08
CA PHE A 234 20.11 14.65 12.99
C PHE A 234 19.95 14.11 14.41
N THR A 235 19.54 14.99 15.33
CA THR A 235 19.28 14.67 16.75
C THR A 235 17.81 14.82 17.07
N ILE A 236 17.26 13.88 17.85
CA ILE A 236 15.90 13.94 18.41
C ILE A 236 15.94 13.85 19.94
N PRO A 237 14.98 14.45 20.64
CA PRO A 237 14.75 14.18 22.06
C PRO A 237 14.22 12.75 22.27
N ARG A 238 14.43 12.18 23.46
CA ARG A 238 13.82 10.89 23.81
C ARG A 238 12.29 10.96 23.81
N GLY A 239 11.64 9.83 23.58
CA GLY A 239 10.19 9.67 23.75
C GLY A 239 9.37 10.61 22.88
N THR A 240 9.88 11.02 21.72
CA THR A 240 9.26 12.05 20.87
C THR A 240 9.08 11.53 19.45
N PRO A 241 7.87 11.64 18.87
CA PRO A 241 7.61 11.31 17.48
C PRO A 241 8.51 12.05 16.49
N PHE A 242 8.82 11.41 15.37
CA PHE A 242 9.58 12.03 14.29
C PHE A 242 9.14 11.55 12.91
N GLU A 243 9.54 12.29 11.89
CA GLU A 243 9.22 12.03 10.49
C GLU A 243 10.48 11.99 9.64
N LEU A 244 10.56 11.00 8.75
CA LEU A 244 11.57 10.88 7.71
C LEU A 244 10.92 11.10 6.35
N ILE A 245 11.61 11.85 5.48
CA ILE A 245 11.18 12.12 4.11
C ILE A 245 12.39 11.94 3.20
N GLY A 246 12.26 11.16 2.14
CA GLY A 246 13.24 11.10 1.07
C GLY A 246 12.58 11.15 -0.30
N SER A 247 13.40 11.03 -1.33
CA SER A 247 12.98 11.02 -2.73
C SER A 247 13.94 10.18 -3.56
N ALA A 248 13.54 9.86 -4.79
CA ALA A 248 14.42 9.23 -5.76
C ALA A 248 14.04 9.65 -7.18
N THR A 249 14.99 9.48 -8.09
CA THR A 249 14.80 9.59 -9.53
C THR A 249 15.31 8.34 -10.21
N ASP A 250 14.67 7.94 -11.29
CA ASP A 250 15.11 6.85 -12.14
C ASP A 250 15.05 7.29 -13.61
N ALA A 251 15.93 6.77 -14.46
CA ALA A 251 16.04 7.19 -15.85
C ALA A 251 15.05 6.47 -16.78
N GLN A 252 14.57 5.28 -16.38
CA GLN A 252 13.72 4.40 -17.16
C GLN A 252 12.29 4.39 -16.60
N ASP A 253 12.13 4.55 -15.29
CA ASP A 253 10.86 4.30 -14.60
C ASP A 253 10.33 5.51 -13.81
N GLY A 254 9.00 5.68 -13.85
CA GLY A 254 8.28 6.66 -13.03
C GLY A 254 7.55 6.03 -11.82
N GLY A 255 7.47 4.70 -11.75
CA GLY A 255 6.64 3.93 -10.82
C GLY A 255 7.36 3.51 -9.54
N LEU A 256 8.18 4.39 -8.96
CA LEU A 256 9.04 4.04 -7.82
C LEU A 256 8.24 3.76 -6.54
N THR A 257 8.62 2.72 -5.81
CA THR A 257 8.12 2.43 -4.46
C THR A 257 9.23 2.54 -3.43
N TYR A 258 8.85 2.94 -2.22
CA TYR A 258 9.76 3.37 -1.16
C TYR A 258 9.44 2.64 0.14
N THR A 259 10.47 2.33 0.93
CA THR A 259 10.34 1.82 2.29
C THR A 259 11.44 2.41 3.18
N TRP A 260 11.05 3.00 4.31
CA TRP A 260 11.98 3.35 5.38
C TRP A 260 12.11 2.16 6.35
N GLU A 261 13.33 1.68 6.57
CA GLU A 261 13.63 0.50 7.38
C GLU A 261 14.68 0.85 8.43
N GLN A 262 14.51 0.36 9.66
CA GLN A 262 15.55 0.48 10.66
C GLN A 262 16.68 -0.51 10.35
N TYR A 263 17.92 -0.05 10.42
CA TYR A 263 19.12 -0.83 10.12
C TYR A 263 20.03 -0.93 11.35
N ASP A 264 19.42 -1.25 12.49
CA ASP A 264 20.12 -1.55 13.73
C ASP A 264 19.92 -3.02 14.08
N THR A 265 20.98 -3.64 14.56
CA THR A 265 20.92 -4.95 15.20
C THR A 265 21.53 -4.85 16.59
N ASP A 266 21.11 -5.73 17.50
CA ASP A 266 21.66 -5.73 18.84
C ASP A 266 23.14 -6.13 18.89
N ASN A 267 23.66 -6.80 17.86
CA ASN A 267 24.99 -7.43 17.80
C ASN A 267 25.28 -8.33 19.01
N LEU A 268 24.25 -8.78 19.75
CA LEU A 268 24.44 -9.59 20.95
C LEU A 268 24.35 -11.07 20.59
N ASP A 269 25.43 -11.79 20.89
CA ASP A 269 25.35 -13.21 21.16
C ASP A 269 24.60 -13.41 22.48
N LEU A 270 23.38 -13.94 22.36
CA LEU A 270 22.58 -14.58 23.41
C LEU A 270 22.99 -14.24 24.85
N THR A 271 22.73 -13.02 25.34
CA THR A 271 22.30 -12.72 26.71
C THR A 271 21.99 -11.22 26.93
N PHE A 272 20.73 -10.95 27.35
CA PHE A 272 20.17 -9.74 28.01
C PHE A 272 19.77 -8.49 27.17
N PRO A 273 18.51 -7.96 27.23
CA PRO A 273 17.21 -8.54 27.60
C PRO A 273 16.24 -8.77 26.41
N ALA A 274 15.88 -10.05 26.22
CA ALA A 274 14.55 -10.65 25.99
C ALA A 274 13.69 -10.36 24.75
N GLY A 275 14.21 -9.87 23.60
CA GLY A 275 13.53 -9.97 22.29
C GLY A 275 12.13 -9.33 22.17
N ASN A 276 11.60 -8.76 23.25
CA ASN A 276 10.25 -8.28 23.38
C ASN A 276 10.22 -6.88 22.80
N PRO A 277 9.37 -6.60 21.81
CA PRO A 277 9.33 -5.28 21.20
C PRO A 277 9.13 -4.16 22.23
N ASN A 278 8.32 -4.37 23.27
CA ASN A 278 8.05 -3.32 24.27
C ASN A 278 9.27 -2.97 25.14
N SER A 279 10.24 -3.88 25.33
CA SER A 279 11.46 -3.56 26.07
C SER A 279 12.48 -2.79 25.24
N ALA A 280 12.28 -2.67 23.92
CA ALA A 280 13.22 -1.99 23.02
C ALA A 280 13.37 -0.49 23.35
N ALA A 281 12.36 0.14 23.98
CA ALA A 281 12.37 1.55 24.38
C ALA A 281 13.59 1.93 25.24
N THR A 282 14.01 1.04 26.14
CA THR A 282 15.14 1.28 27.07
C THR A 282 16.43 0.61 26.62
N SER A 283 16.42 -0.08 25.48
CA SER A 283 17.60 -0.67 24.87
C SER A 283 18.37 0.38 24.06
N THR A 284 19.69 0.25 24.04
CA THR A 284 20.57 1.07 23.20
C THR A 284 20.74 0.50 21.79
N THR A 285 20.36 -0.77 21.55
CA THR A 285 20.66 -1.47 20.29
C THR A 285 19.47 -2.24 19.69
N ALA A 286 18.44 -2.59 20.46
CA ALA A 286 17.31 -3.38 19.95
C ALA A 286 16.53 -2.63 18.85
N PRO A 287 16.04 -3.32 17.81
CA PRO A 287 15.20 -2.71 16.78
C PRO A 287 13.88 -2.20 17.39
N LEU A 288 13.48 -1.00 16.99
CA LEU A 288 12.35 -0.25 17.54
C LEU A 288 11.15 -0.22 16.61
N PHE A 289 11.41 -0.18 15.30
CA PHE A 289 10.43 0.10 14.26
C PHE A 289 10.35 -1.04 13.24
N ARG A 290 9.15 -1.58 13.05
CA ARG A 290 8.82 -2.63 12.07
C ARG A 290 8.94 -2.12 10.63
N SER A 291 8.93 -3.01 9.65
CA SER A 291 8.81 -2.59 8.24
C SER A 291 7.34 -2.51 7.80
N PHE A 292 7.10 -1.77 6.72
CA PHE A 292 5.80 -1.66 6.05
C PHE A 292 5.97 -1.89 4.55
N ASP A 293 4.88 -2.30 3.89
CA ASP A 293 4.88 -2.60 2.46
C ASP A 293 5.43 -1.43 1.62
N PRO A 294 6.33 -1.70 0.64
CA PRO A 294 6.80 -0.68 -0.29
C PRO A 294 5.63 -0.01 -1.01
N SER A 295 5.62 1.33 -1.03
CA SER A 295 4.57 2.11 -1.68
C SER A 295 5.10 3.41 -2.26
N ASN A 296 4.38 4.02 -3.21
CA ASN A 296 4.77 5.33 -3.77
C ASN A 296 4.78 6.44 -2.70
N ALA A 297 3.92 6.32 -1.67
CA ALA A 297 3.85 7.25 -0.54
C ALA A 297 4.84 6.92 0.59
N GLY A 298 5.51 5.76 0.53
CA GLY A 298 6.47 5.31 1.54
C GLY A 298 7.75 6.14 1.59
N ASN A 299 7.90 7.12 0.70
CA ASN A 299 9.00 8.08 0.72
C ASN A 299 8.94 8.98 1.97
N LYS A 300 7.77 9.08 2.61
CA LYS A 300 7.56 9.72 3.90
C LYS A 300 7.06 8.71 4.93
N ARG A 301 7.70 8.64 6.10
CA ARG A 301 7.28 7.78 7.22
C ARG A 301 7.32 8.54 8.54
N ILE A 302 6.27 8.37 9.35
CA ILE A 302 6.15 8.90 10.70
C ILE A 302 6.38 7.75 11.69
N PHE A 303 7.10 8.03 12.77
CA PHE A 303 7.48 7.07 13.78
C PHE A 303 7.04 7.57 15.18
N PRO A 304 6.16 6.85 15.89
CA PRO A 304 5.34 5.71 15.45
C PRO A 304 4.39 6.06 14.30
N GLN A 305 3.72 5.07 13.71
CA GLN A 305 2.63 5.32 12.77
C GLN A 305 1.63 6.39 13.28
N LEU A 306 1.17 7.28 12.39
CA LEU A 306 0.35 8.43 12.78
C LEU A 306 -0.92 8.03 13.56
N SER A 307 -1.53 6.90 13.23
CA SER A 307 -2.69 6.37 13.94
C SER A 307 -2.44 6.10 15.42
N ASP A 308 -1.22 5.73 15.79
CA ASP A 308 -0.85 5.49 17.19
C ASP A 308 -0.73 6.81 17.95
N ILE A 309 -0.10 7.79 17.32
CA ILE A 309 0.08 9.13 17.89
C ILE A 309 -1.28 9.80 18.15
N ILE A 310 -2.17 9.84 17.15
CA ILE A 310 -3.48 10.53 17.30
C ILE A 310 -4.41 9.85 18.29
N ASN A 311 -4.30 8.53 18.46
CA ASN A 311 -5.11 7.75 19.40
C ASN A 311 -4.46 7.64 20.79
N ASN A 312 -3.25 8.17 20.97
CA ASN A 312 -2.45 8.04 22.19
C ASN A 312 -2.21 6.56 22.56
N THR A 313 -1.98 5.72 21.56
CA THR A 313 -1.74 4.27 21.72
C THR A 313 -0.31 3.92 21.34
N GLN A 314 0.14 2.74 21.77
CA GLN A 314 1.41 2.16 21.36
C GLN A 314 1.15 0.80 20.75
N THR A 315 1.67 0.58 19.53
CA THR A 315 1.65 -0.73 18.86
C THR A 315 3.00 -1.42 19.00
N LEU A 316 2.99 -2.75 19.10
CA LEU A 316 4.22 -3.55 19.08
C LEU A 316 5.01 -3.29 17.79
N GLY A 317 6.33 -3.10 17.95
CA GLY A 317 7.22 -2.79 16.84
C GLY A 317 7.14 -1.35 16.35
N GLU A 318 6.50 -0.43 17.07
CA GLU A 318 6.50 1.01 16.79
C GLU A 318 6.85 1.78 18.06
N ILE A 319 8.08 1.59 18.56
CA ILE A 319 8.48 1.97 19.92
C ILE A 319 9.38 3.20 19.93
N LEU A 320 8.99 4.23 20.67
CA LEU A 320 9.83 5.42 20.84
C LEU A 320 11.01 5.18 21.80
N PRO A 321 12.24 5.60 21.44
CA PRO A 321 13.42 5.41 22.27
C PRO A 321 13.39 6.29 23.52
N GLN A 322 13.74 5.74 24.68
CA GLN A 322 13.75 6.42 25.99
C GLN A 322 15.17 6.68 26.53
N VAL A 323 16.20 6.14 25.86
CA VAL A 323 17.61 6.21 26.27
C VAL A 323 18.47 6.79 25.16
N SER A 324 19.68 7.25 25.51
CA SER A 324 20.64 7.75 24.52
C SER A 324 21.10 6.59 23.64
N ARG A 325 20.89 6.74 22.33
CA ARG A 325 21.29 5.75 21.34
C ARG A 325 21.40 6.38 19.97
N THR A 326 22.02 5.67 19.05
CA THR A 326 21.94 5.95 17.63
C THR A 326 20.94 5.00 17.02
N ILE A 327 20.07 5.51 16.14
CA ILE A 327 19.17 4.73 15.31
C ILE A 327 19.64 4.89 13.87
N ASN A 328 19.98 3.79 13.21
CA ASN A 328 20.33 3.80 11.80
C ASN A 328 19.09 3.49 10.98
N MET A 329 18.82 4.30 9.97
CA MET A 329 17.66 4.15 9.10
C MET A 329 18.12 4.09 7.65
N ARG A 330 17.45 3.28 6.83
CA ARG A 330 17.65 3.21 5.39
C ARG A 330 16.37 3.52 4.65
N LEU A 331 16.48 4.30 3.58
CA LEU A 331 15.43 4.41 2.58
C LEU A 331 15.76 3.48 1.43
N THR A 332 14.99 2.41 1.28
CA THR A 332 15.07 1.47 0.17
C THR A 332 14.10 1.90 -0.93
N VAL A 333 14.57 2.01 -2.16
CA VAL A 333 13.77 2.39 -3.33
C VAL A 333 13.86 1.31 -4.38
N ARG A 334 12.69 0.90 -4.87
CA ARG A 334 12.50 -0.10 -5.93
C ARG A 334 11.93 0.62 -7.15
N ASP A 335 12.54 0.40 -8.31
CA ASP A 335 12.03 1.00 -9.55
C ASP A 335 10.75 0.35 -10.07
N ASN A 336 10.54 -0.92 -9.74
CA ASN A 336 9.46 -1.77 -10.26
C ASN A 336 9.44 -1.78 -11.79
N HIS A 337 10.62 -1.90 -12.40
CA HIS A 337 10.83 -1.75 -13.83
C HIS A 337 9.78 -2.45 -14.69
N ALA A 338 9.21 -1.69 -15.63
CA ALA A 338 8.15 -2.18 -16.50
C ALA A 338 8.61 -3.37 -17.36
N GLY A 339 7.80 -4.44 -17.41
CA GLY A 339 8.12 -5.66 -18.16
C GLY A 339 8.76 -6.78 -17.34
N THR A 340 9.03 -6.53 -16.05
CA THR A 340 9.29 -7.60 -15.09
C THR A 340 8.06 -8.51 -15.03
N THR A 341 8.19 -9.72 -15.55
CA THR A 341 7.06 -10.64 -15.83
C THR A 341 7.34 -12.05 -15.33
N GLY A 342 8.51 -12.29 -14.73
CA GLY A 342 8.98 -13.64 -14.38
C GLY A 342 9.56 -14.41 -15.58
N LEU A 343 9.65 -13.79 -16.76
CA LEU A 343 10.10 -14.40 -18.01
C LEU A 343 11.60 -14.20 -18.29
N GLY A 344 12.32 -13.47 -17.43
CA GLY A 344 13.77 -13.30 -17.55
C GLY A 344 14.22 -12.49 -18.77
N ASN A 345 13.40 -11.52 -19.20
CA ASN A 345 13.73 -10.59 -20.29
C ASN A 345 14.30 -9.26 -19.77
N THR A 346 13.81 -8.82 -18.61
CA THR A 346 14.26 -7.62 -17.90
C THR A 346 14.18 -7.88 -16.40
N ALA A 347 14.67 -6.96 -15.58
CA ALA A 347 14.65 -7.04 -14.12
C ALA A 347 14.57 -5.65 -13.51
N GLY A 348 14.02 -5.58 -12.30
CA GLY A 348 14.01 -4.38 -11.50
C GLY A 348 15.38 -4.02 -10.93
N GLY A 349 15.42 -2.87 -10.27
CA GLY A 349 16.56 -2.29 -9.61
C GLY A 349 16.18 -1.77 -8.23
N VAL A 350 17.06 -2.05 -7.26
CA VAL A 350 16.90 -1.61 -5.87
C VAL A 350 18.16 -0.87 -5.43
N THR A 351 17.97 0.31 -4.85
CA THR A 351 19.03 1.11 -4.23
C THR A 351 18.58 1.53 -2.83
N CYS A 352 19.51 1.74 -1.91
CA CYS A 352 19.22 2.34 -0.63
C CYS A 352 20.26 3.39 -0.23
N GLU A 353 19.83 4.34 0.59
CA GLU A 353 20.71 5.32 1.26
C GLU A 353 20.46 5.29 2.77
N SER A 354 21.48 5.63 3.56
CA SER A 354 21.46 5.50 5.04
C SER A 354 21.61 6.83 5.75
N LEU A 355 20.85 7.03 6.84
CA LEU A 355 21.08 8.10 7.81
C LEU A 355 21.15 7.56 9.24
N SER A 356 21.77 8.36 10.11
CA SER A 356 21.82 8.10 11.55
C SER A 356 21.06 9.19 12.31
N ILE A 357 20.21 8.76 13.24
CA ILE A 357 19.45 9.58 14.18
C ILE A 357 20.08 9.43 15.56
N THR A 358 20.51 10.53 16.17
CA THR A 358 21.00 10.53 17.55
C THR A 358 19.87 10.84 18.51
N VAL A 359 19.58 9.94 19.45
CA VAL A 359 18.62 10.18 20.53
C VAL A 359 19.37 10.81 21.70
N ASN A 360 18.98 12.03 22.07
CA ASN A 360 19.52 12.71 23.24
C ASN A 360 18.60 12.48 24.45
N ALA A 361 18.98 11.60 25.39
CA ALA A 361 18.16 11.32 26.57
C ALA A 361 18.13 12.45 27.62
N ASN A 362 19.00 13.47 27.50
CA ASN A 362 18.94 14.66 28.33
C ASN A 362 17.91 15.70 27.82
N ALA A 363 17.32 15.44 26.65
CA ALA A 363 16.22 16.22 26.09
C ALA A 363 14.98 15.35 25.93
N GLY A 364 13.81 15.94 26.12
CA GLY A 364 12.52 15.30 25.91
C GLY A 364 11.81 14.71 27.14
N PRO A 365 10.55 14.29 26.97
CA PRO A 365 9.81 14.34 25.70
C PRO A 365 9.43 15.77 25.31
N PHE A 366 9.44 16.06 24.00
CA PHE A 366 8.89 17.29 23.44
C PHE A 366 7.37 17.11 23.34
N VAL A 367 6.60 17.96 24.03
CA VAL A 367 5.16 17.73 24.23
C VAL A 367 4.38 19.04 24.11
N VAL A 368 3.35 19.08 23.28
CA VAL A 368 2.33 20.14 23.27
C VAL A 368 1.60 20.07 24.60
N THR A 369 1.55 21.19 25.33
CA THR A 369 0.88 21.27 26.64
C THR A 369 -0.48 21.95 26.56
N SER A 370 -0.69 22.83 25.57
CA SER A 370 -1.99 23.47 25.30
C SER A 370 -2.12 23.82 23.81
N PRO A 371 -3.27 23.53 23.18
CA PRO A 371 -4.47 22.90 23.73
C PRO A 371 -4.25 21.40 23.98
N ASN A 372 -4.86 20.86 25.04
CA ASN A 372 -4.85 19.43 25.37
C ASN A 372 -6.14 18.96 26.06
N THR A 373 -7.17 19.79 25.98
CA THR A 373 -8.52 19.54 26.49
C THR A 373 -9.52 20.00 25.44
N ASN A 374 -10.79 19.63 25.58
CA ASN A 374 -11.85 20.06 24.66
C ASN A 374 -12.22 21.55 24.89
N VAL A 375 -11.34 22.43 24.42
CA VAL A 375 -11.56 23.89 24.38
C VAL A 375 -12.34 24.28 23.13
N THR A 376 -12.85 25.52 23.10
CA THR A 376 -13.51 26.09 21.92
C THR A 376 -12.76 27.33 21.47
N TRP A 377 -12.31 27.32 20.22
CA TRP A 377 -11.66 28.46 19.56
C TRP A 377 -12.55 29.02 18.47
N ALA A 378 -12.69 30.35 18.41
CA ALA A 378 -13.35 31.00 17.28
C ALA A 378 -12.36 31.23 16.13
N SER A 379 -12.79 30.99 14.88
CA SER A 379 -12.01 31.36 13.69
C SER A 379 -11.66 32.85 13.71
N GLY A 380 -10.44 33.21 13.30
CA GLY A 380 -9.94 34.59 13.31
C GLY A 380 -9.52 35.11 14.69
N SER A 381 -9.74 34.36 15.78
CA SER A 381 -9.33 34.78 17.12
C SER A 381 -7.86 34.50 17.40
N ALA A 382 -7.26 35.34 18.25
CA ALA A 382 -5.93 35.08 18.81
C ALA A 382 -6.02 33.98 19.88
N GLN A 383 -5.12 33.00 19.81
CA GLN A 383 -4.99 31.91 20.77
C GLN A 383 -3.54 31.74 21.17
N THR A 384 -3.28 31.03 22.26
CA THR A 384 -1.93 30.70 22.70
C THR A 384 -1.74 29.19 22.65
N VAL A 385 -0.68 28.76 21.96
CA VAL A 385 -0.21 27.38 21.96
C VAL A 385 1.03 27.31 22.85
N THR A 386 1.08 26.32 23.74
CA THR A 386 2.24 26.07 24.61
C THR A 386 2.76 24.66 24.46
N TRP A 387 4.05 24.48 24.67
CA TRP A 387 4.72 23.18 24.62
C TRP A 387 5.89 23.13 25.60
N SER A 388 6.27 21.92 26.00
CA SER A 388 7.49 21.65 26.75
C SER A 388 8.69 21.64 25.80
N VAL A 389 9.54 22.67 25.89
CA VAL A 389 10.79 22.74 25.11
C VAL A 389 11.72 21.55 25.44
N ALA A 390 11.71 21.09 26.69
CA ALA A 390 12.44 19.91 27.15
C ALA A 390 13.90 19.81 26.64
N ASN A 391 14.68 20.88 26.77
CA ASN A 391 16.09 20.98 26.33
C ASN A 391 16.32 20.77 24.80
N THR A 392 15.30 20.92 23.97
CA THR A 392 15.45 20.76 22.50
C THR A 392 15.96 22.00 21.78
N ALA A 393 15.90 23.19 22.41
CA ALA A 393 16.29 24.45 21.78
C ALA A 393 17.73 24.46 21.22
N GLY A 394 18.65 23.71 21.83
CA GLY A 394 20.05 23.62 21.41
C GLY A 394 20.28 22.93 20.06
N PHE A 395 19.34 22.10 19.60
CA PHE A 395 19.41 21.42 18.30
C PHE A 395 18.13 21.63 17.45
N CYS A 396 17.18 22.42 17.97
CA CYS A 396 16.00 22.89 17.29
C CYS A 396 15.66 24.31 17.77
N GLY A 397 16.24 25.32 17.13
CA GLY A 397 16.08 26.72 17.53
C GLY A 397 14.68 27.29 17.26
N ASN A 398 13.97 26.74 16.27
CA ASN A 398 12.67 27.23 15.82
C ASN A 398 11.69 26.09 15.57
N VAL A 399 10.40 26.37 15.71
CA VAL A 399 9.29 25.44 15.47
C VAL A 399 8.29 26.02 14.46
N ASN A 400 7.52 25.12 13.85
CA ASN A 400 6.28 25.44 13.15
C ASN A 400 5.10 24.97 13.99
N ILE A 401 4.00 25.71 13.93
CA ILE A 401 2.74 25.37 14.61
C ILE A 401 1.68 25.21 13.54
N LEU A 402 1.13 24.01 13.46
CA LEU A 402 0.18 23.62 12.43
C LEU A 402 -1.16 23.23 13.06
N LEU A 403 -2.24 23.41 12.31
CA LEU A 403 -3.60 23.07 12.69
C LEU A 403 -4.17 22.00 11.76
N SER A 404 -4.77 21.00 12.37
CA SER A 404 -5.59 19.96 11.77
C SER A 404 -7.06 20.22 12.10
N ILE A 405 -7.94 19.82 11.19
CA ILE A 405 -9.41 19.87 11.37
C ILE A 405 -10.07 18.49 11.26
N ASP A 406 -9.27 17.44 11.12
CA ASP A 406 -9.69 16.08 10.78
C ASP A 406 -9.33 15.05 11.86
N GLY A 407 -8.98 15.49 13.07
CA GLY A 407 -8.60 14.63 14.18
C GLY A 407 -7.09 14.37 14.29
N GLY A 408 -6.28 15.01 13.44
CA GLY A 408 -4.82 14.93 13.46
C GLY A 408 -4.22 14.11 12.32
N PHE A 409 -5.01 13.72 11.32
CA PHE A 409 -4.52 12.96 10.16
C PHE A 409 -3.79 13.88 9.15
N THR A 410 -4.25 15.12 8.98
CA THR A 410 -3.60 16.12 8.13
C THR A 410 -3.47 17.46 8.85
N PHE A 411 -2.42 18.23 8.52
CA PHE A 411 -2.13 19.53 9.11
C PHE A 411 -1.97 20.62 8.03
N PRO A 412 -3.03 20.96 7.29
CA PRO A 412 -2.92 21.84 6.12
C PRO A 412 -2.79 23.34 6.47
N TYR A 413 -3.17 23.73 7.70
CA TYR A 413 -3.14 25.12 8.16
C TYR A 413 -1.86 25.40 8.95
N VAL A 414 -1.11 26.44 8.57
CA VAL A 414 0.06 26.97 9.27
C VAL A 414 -0.40 28.11 10.18
N LEU A 415 -0.33 27.91 11.49
CA LEU A 415 -0.67 28.93 12.49
C LEU A 415 0.49 29.88 12.78
N ALA A 416 1.71 29.33 12.80
CA ALA A 416 2.95 30.07 12.89
C ALA A 416 4.06 29.24 12.21
N SER A 417 5.03 29.92 11.59
CA SER A 417 6.20 29.27 11.03
C SER A 417 7.46 29.95 11.53
N ASN A 418 8.54 29.18 11.67
CA ASN A 418 9.85 29.66 12.08
C ASN A 418 9.85 30.50 13.39
N THR A 419 8.99 30.16 14.35
CA THR A 419 8.94 30.86 15.64
C THR A 419 9.97 30.26 16.61
N PRO A 420 10.59 31.02 17.55
CA PRO A 420 11.51 30.45 18.52
C PRO A 420 10.96 29.25 19.28
N ASN A 421 11.82 28.27 19.56
CA ASN A 421 11.48 27.13 20.41
C ASN A 421 11.62 27.48 21.90
N ASP A 422 10.74 28.35 22.39
CA ASP A 422 10.77 28.92 23.76
C ASP A 422 9.59 28.48 24.65
N GLY A 423 8.67 27.67 24.11
CA GLY A 423 7.60 27.00 24.86
C GLY A 423 6.23 27.67 24.75
N SER A 424 6.12 28.82 24.08
CA SER A 424 4.83 29.50 23.92
C SER A 424 4.79 30.37 22.67
N GLN A 425 3.66 30.35 21.96
CA GLN A 425 3.43 31.23 20.82
C GLN A 425 1.99 31.73 20.79
N SER A 426 1.82 33.03 20.61
CA SER A 426 0.52 33.59 20.22
C SER A 426 0.31 33.39 18.72
N ILE A 427 -0.82 32.78 18.36
CA ILE A 427 -1.22 32.48 17.00
C ILE A 427 -2.58 33.11 16.70
N THR A 428 -2.93 33.20 15.42
CA THR A 428 -4.29 33.53 14.99
C THR A 428 -4.89 32.33 14.29
N VAL A 429 -6.06 31.87 14.73
CA VAL A 429 -6.80 30.82 14.03
C VAL A 429 -7.23 31.38 12.67
N PRO A 430 -6.95 30.72 11.52
CA PRO A 430 -7.31 31.25 10.21
C PRO A 430 -8.81 31.58 10.13
N ALA A 431 -9.16 32.76 9.63
CA ALA A 431 -10.56 33.20 9.57
C ALA A 431 -11.43 32.30 8.66
N GLY A 432 -10.82 31.72 7.63
CA GLY A 432 -11.48 30.84 6.66
C GLY A 432 -11.51 29.37 7.02
N VAL A 433 -11.01 28.96 8.20
CA VAL A 433 -11.14 27.57 8.66
C VAL A 433 -12.60 27.21 8.87
N VAL A 434 -13.01 26.01 8.51
CA VAL A 434 -14.39 25.53 8.68
C VAL A 434 -14.68 25.10 10.13
N ASN A 435 -15.97 25.00 10.47
CA ASN A 435 -16.38 24.40 11.75
C ASN A 435 -15.87 22.97 11.87
N THR A 436 -15.32 22.61 13.02
CA THR A 436 -14.93 21.23 13.33
C THR A 436 -14.92 20.99 14.83
N THR A 437 -15.25 19.77 15.25
CA THR A 437 -15.04 19.28 16.62
C THR A 437 -13.79 18.41 16.73
N GLN A 438 -13.04 18.27 15.64
CA GLN A 438 -11.89 17.37 15.52
C GLN A 438 -10.57 18.14 15.35
N ALA A 439 -10.47 19.35 15.90
CA ALA A 439 -9.26 20.12 15.75
C ALA A 439 -8.10 19.52 16.59
N ARG A 440 -6.88 19.61 16.03
CA ARG A 440 -5.61 19.23 16.65
C ARG A 440 -4.54 20.25 16.32
N VAL A 441 -3.66 20.53 17.26
CA VAL A 441 -2.45 21.33 17.01
C VAL A 441 -1.23 20.42 16.98
N ARG A 442 -0.37 20.62 15.99
CA ARG A 442 0.97 20.01 15.91
C ARG A 442 2.01 21.11 16.10
N VAL A 443 2.95 20.87 17.00
CA VAL A 443 4.17 21.68 17.09
C VAL A 443 5.31 20.81 16.59
N GLU A 444 6.01 21.26 15.55
CA GLU A 444 7.09 20.51 14.93
C GLU A 444 8.38 21.33 14.88
N CYS A 445 9.51 20.65 15.03
CA CYS A 445 10.81 21.27 14.82
C CYS A 445 10.92 21.78 13.37
N ASN A 446 11.32 23.04 13.19
CA ASN A 446 11.57 23.60 11.87
C ASN A 446 13.00 23.32 11.42
N ASN A 447 13.30 22.05 11.13
CA ASN A 447 14.60 21.61 10.64
C ASN A 447 14.40 20.77 9.36
N ALA A 448 15.11 21.17 8.30
CA ALA A 448 15.01 20.52 6.98
C ALA A 448 15.49 19.06 6.98
N ASN A 449 16.34 18.67 7.94
CA ASN A 449 16.89 17.32 8.02
C ASN A 449 16.05 16.37 8.88
N ALA A 450 15.20 16.89 9.78
CA ALA A 450 14.28 16.09 10.56
C ALA A 450 13.22 16.88 11.29
N LYS A 451 12.00 16.37 11.22
CA LYS A 451 10.85 16.92 11.92
C LYS A 451 10.48 16.01 13.08
N PHE A 452 11.11 16.20 14.24
CA PHE A 452 10.49 15.71 15.48
C PHE A 452 9.35 16.64 15.86
N PHE A 453 8.29 16.11 16.46
CA PHE A 453 7.08 16.87 16.72
C PHE A 453 6.26 16.24 17.84
N ASP A 454 5.24 16.98 18.28
CA ASP A 454 4.14 16.43 19.05
C ASP A 454 2.79 16.98 18.57
N ILE A 455 1.72 16.23 18.83
CA ILE A 455 0.34 16.56 18.49
C ILE A 455 -0.45 16.61 19.79
N SER A 456 -1.28 17.65 19.98
CA SER A 456 -2.20 17.73 21.12
C SER A 456 -3.01 16.44 21.29
N ASN A 457 -3.22 15.95 22.52
CA ASN A 457 -3.79 14.63 22.75
C ASN A 457 -5.32 14.55 22.57
N VAL A 458 -6.03 15.70 22.61
CA VAL A 458 -7.50 15.76 22.72
C VAL A 458 -8.15 16.65 21.66
N ASN A 459 -9.33 16.22 21.17
CA ASN A 459 -10.15 16.95 20.19
C ASN A 459 -10.69 18.21 20.83
N PHE A 460 -10.49 19.33 20.15
CA PHE A 460 -11.08 20.60 20.52
C PHE A 460 -11.94 21.15 19.37
N THR A 461 -12.79 22.11 19.71
CA THR A 461 -13.79 22.64 18.79
C THR A 461 -13.31 23.96 18.19
N ILE A 462 -13.48 24.10 16.87
CA ILE A 462 -13.39 25.39 16.19
C ILE A 462 -14.78 25.80 15.72
N THR A 463 -15.21 26.99 16.14
CA THR A 463 -16.43 27.64 15.65
C THR A 463 -16.08 28.66 14.56
N SER A 464 -16.86 28.67 13.49
CA SER A 464 -16.59 29.47 12.30
C SER A 464 -17.87 29.83 11.57
N THR A 465 -17.84 30.94 10.82
CA THR A 465 -18.88 31.30 9.85
C THR A 465 -18.60 30.74 8.47
N CYS A 466 -17.42 30.16 8.24
CA CYS A 466 -17.10 29.46 7.01
C CYS A 466 -17.81 28.10 6.95
N LEU A 467 -18.66 27.94 5.93
CA LEU A 467 -19.48 26.75 5.68
C LEU A 467 -19.06 26.03 4.40
N ALA A 468 -17.80 26.19 3.97
CA ALA A 468 -17.25 25.37 2.88
C ALA A 468 -17.37 23.90 3.30
N ALA A 469 -17.94 23.08 2.42
CA ALA A 469 -18.34 21.73 2.80
C ALA A 469 -17.24 20.73 2.46
N ASN A 470 -17.00 19.78 3.37
CA ASN A 470 -16.17 18.61 3.08
C ASN A 470 -16.72 17.90 1.85
N SER A 471 -15.82 17.60 0.93
CA SER A 471 -16.17 16.91 -0.30
C SER A 471 -15.22 15.77 -0.59
N ARG A 472 -15.70 14.84 -1.40
CA ARG A 472 -14.95 13.72 -1.93
C ARG A 472 -15.23 13.55 -3.40
N LEU A 473 -14.23 13.09 -4.12
CA LEU A 473 -14.25 12.82 -5.54
C LEU A 473 -14.60 11.35 -5.81
N CYS A 474 -15.38 11.09 -6.86
CA CYS A 474 -15.62 9.73 -7.37
C CYS A 474 -16.04 9.75 -8.86
N PRO A 475 -15.46 8.89 -9.73
CA PRO A 475 -14.40 7.93 -9.43
C PRO A 475 -13.05 8.61 -9.18
N ILE A 476 -12.14 7.88 -8.53
CA ILE A 476 -10.74 8.27 -8.31
C ILE A 476 -9.73 7.41 -9.07
N THR A 477 -10.19 6.66 -10.06
CA THR A 477 -9.33 5.85 -10.91
C THR A 477 -8.30 6.75 -11.60
N GLY A 478 -7.02 6.38 -11.48
CA GLY A 478 -5.95 7.14 -12.10
C GLY A 478 -6.01 7.14 -13.62
N VAL A 479 -5.55 8.23 -14.23
CA VAL A 479 -5.46 8.36 -15.69
C VAL A 479 -4.01 8.56 -16.10
N VAL A 480 -3.50 7.69 -16.98
CA VAL A 480 -2.20 7.85 -17.62
C VAL A 480 -2.45 8.14 -19.10
N THR A 481 -2.04 9.32 -19.58
CA THR A 481 -2.34 9.76 -20.94
C THR A 481 -1.39 10.85 -21.43
N THR A 482 -1.62 11.43 -22.61
CA THR A 482 -0.86 12.56 -23.16
C THR A 482 -1.61 13.88 -22.99
N ALA A 483 -0.90 15.00 -23.06
CA ALA A 483 -1.51 16.33 -22.99
C ALA A 483 -2.62 16.52 -24.04
N GLY A 484 -3.76 17.10 -23.64
CA GLY A 484 -4.91 17.36 -24.50
C GLY A 484 -5.76 16.14 -24.87
N ASN A 485 -5.45 14.95 -24.35
CA ASN A 485 -6.22 13.74 -24.63
C ASN A 485 -7.65 13.84 -24.05
N PRO A 486 -8.70 13.39 -24.77
CA PRO A 486 -10.07 13.34 -24.25
C PRO A 486 -10.26 12.58 -22.93
N LEU A 487 -9.36 11.64 -22.59
CA LEU A 487 -9.33 10.95 -21.30
C LEU A 487 -9.10 11.90 -20.10
N LEU A 488 -8.61 13.12 -20.35
CA LEU A 488 -8.52 14.17 -19.33
C LEU A 488 -9.87 14.82 -19.00
N ASN A 489 -10.95 14.42 -19.66
CA ASN A 489 -12.30 14.60 -19.14
C ASN A 489 -12.62 13.49 -18.14
N LEU A 490 -12.25 13.71 -16.87
CA LEU A 490 -12.25 12.66 -15.86
C LEU A 490 -13.66 12.15 -15.52
N GLY A 491 -14.71 12.92 -15.83
CA GLY A 491 -16.09 12.58 -15.46
C GLY A 491 -16.32 12.48 -13.95
N THR A 492 -15.34 12.91 -13.14
CA THR A 492 -15.35 12.83 -11.69
C THR A 492 -16.43 13.72 -11.09
N LYS A 493 -17.28 13.11 -10.27
CA LYS A 493 -18.32 13.78 -9.50
C LYS A 493 -17.79 14.17 -8.13
N ARG A 494 -18.49 15.09 -7.48
CA ARG A 494 -18.26 15.52 -6.11
C ARG A 494 -19.40 15.02 -5.22
N PHE A 495 -19.06 14.58 -4.03
CA PHE A 495 -19.99 14.17 -2.98
C PHE A 495 -19.65 14.96 -1.72
N PHE A 496 -20.63 15.65 -1.15
CA PHE A 496 -20.44 16.34 0.13
C PHE A 496 -20.70 15.38 1.27
N GLY A 497 -19.92 15.46 2.35
CA GLY A 497 -20.07 14.55 3.46
C GLY A 497 -18.80 14.30 4.26
N ASN A 498 -18.97 13.58 5.36
CA ASN A 498 -17.88 13.16 6.23
C ASN A 498 -17.71 11.64 6.19
N GLN A 499 -16.49 11.18 6.43
CA GLN A 499 -16.19 9.76 6.64
C GLN A 499 -16.86 9.27 7.92
N VAL A 500 -17.44 8.07 7.88
CA VAL A 500 -17.97 7.39 9.07
C VAL A 500 -17.30 6.02 9.19
N LEU A 501 -16.61 5.79 10.30
CA LEU A 501 -15.74 4.63 10.54
C LEU A 501 -16.49 3.36 10.99
N GLY A 502 -17.70 3.12 10.48
CA GLY A 502 -18.35 1.81 10.56
C GLY A 502 -19.54 1.71 11.51
N ASN A 503 -19.51 2.32 12.71
CA ASN A 503 -20.63 2.28 13.64
C ASN A 503 -21.36 3.63 13.73
N ARG A 504 -22.68 3.61 13.64
CA ARG A 504 -23.55 4.78 13.85
C ARG A 504 -24.59 4.48 14.91
N THR A 505 -24.62 5.32 15.94
CA THR A 505 -25.72 5.32 16.92
C THR A 505 -26.94 6.01 16.33
N ILE A 506 -28.10 5.37 16.44
CA ILE A 506 -29.40 5.90 16.04
C ILE A 506 -30.31 5.85 17.26
N THR A 507 -31.00 6.94 17.53
CA THR A 507 -31.98 7.04 18.62
C THR A 507 -33.34 7.27 17.99
N PHE A 508 -34.31 6.44 18.37
CA PHE A 508 -35.71 6.60 18.01
C PHE A 508 -36.46 7.25 19.16
N ASP A 509 -37.10 8.40 18.93
CA ASP A 509 -37.90 9.13 19.92
C ASP A 509 -39.27 9.56 19.38
N ALA A 510 -40.06 10.27 20.19
CA ALA A 510 -41.44 10.63 19.85
C ALA A 510 -41.58 11.67 18.73
N THR A 511 -40.49 12.33 18.36
CA THR A 511 -40.44 13.36 17.32
C THR A 511 -40.13 12.79 15.94
N ASP A 512 -39.67 11.54 15.86
CA ASP A 512 -39.33 10.92 14.59
C ASP A 512 -40.55 10.71 13.69
N PRO A 513 -40.39 10.91 12.37
CA PRO A 513 -41.43 10.62 11.40
C PRO A 513 -41.73 9.12 11.35
N THR A 514 -42.95 8.78 10.92
CA THR A 514 -43.34 7.38 10.68
C THR A 514 -43.49 7.09 9.20
N ALA A 515 -43.14 5.87 8.78
CA ALA A 515 -43.27 5.40 7.42
C ALA A 515 -43.51 3.88 7.39
N PRO A 516 -44.05 3.32 6.28
CA PRO A 516 -44.18 1.88 6.14
C PRO A 516 -42.83 1.19 6.33
N GLU A 517 -42.78 0.27 7.29
CA GLU A 517 -41.61 -0.53 7.56
C GLU A 517 -41.36 -1.48 6.40
N ALA A 518 -40.12 -1.56 5.91
CA ALA A 518 -39.78 -2.42 4.79
C ALA A 518 -38.62 -3.34 5.14
N SER A 519 -38.78 -4.62 4.79
CA SER A 519 -37.83 -5.71 5.05
C SER A 519 -37.74 -6.65 3.85
N ALA A 520 -36.72 -7.50 3.81
CA ALA A 520 -36.54 -8.43 2.69
C ALA A 520 -37.63 -9.52 2.68
N THR A 521 -38.00 -10.01 1.49
CA THR A 521 -38.97 -11.12 1.36
C THR A 521 -38.39 -12.49 1.70
N SER A 522 -37.07 -12.59 1.87
CA SER A 522 -36.35 -13.81 2.26
C SER A 522 -34.96 -13.43 2.80
N LYS A 523 -34.30 -14.35 3.50
CA LYS A 523 -32.96 -14.14 4.07
C LYS A 523 -31.96 -13.81 2.95
N GLY A 524 -31.32 -12.65 3.03
CA GLY A 524 -30.37 -12.16 2.02
C GLY A 524 -31.00 -11.76 0.68
N GLY A 525 -32.33 -11.67 0.60
CA GLY A 525 -33.04 -11.31 -0.63
C GLY A 525 -32.91 -9.82 -0.98
N THR A 526 -32.97 -9.52 -2.28
CA THR A 526 -32.94 -8.16 -2.85
C THR A 526 -34.32 -7.64 -3.25
N THR A 527 -35.38 -8.34 -2.85
CA THR A 527 -36.78 -7.92 -3.00
C THR A 527 -37.35 -7.63 -1.62
N CYS A 528 -38.20 -6.61 -1.49
CA CYS A 528 -38.78 -6.25 -0.20
C CYS A 528 -40.30 -6.34 -0.16
N THR A 529 -40.79 -6.45 1.07
CA THR A 529 -42.18 -6.30 1.45
C THR A 529 -42.29 -5.15 2.44
N SER A 530 -43.45 -4.50 2.49
CA SER A 530 -43.72 -3.39 3.42
C SER A 530 -44.93 -3.68 4.31
N GLY A 531 -44.84 -3.31 5.58
CA GLY A 531 -45.86 -3.54 6.62
C GLY A 531 -46.47 -2.25 7.16
N GLY A 532 -46.79 -2.26 8.45
CA GLY A 532 -47.32 -1.10 9.18
C GLY A 532 -46.33 0.05 9.29
N ASN A 533 -46.79 1.20 9.79
CA ASN A 533 -45.92 2.35 9.98
C ASN A 533 -45.12 2.24 11.27
N SER A 534 -43.80 2.36 11.16
CA SER A 534 -42.85 2.44 12.27
C SER A 534 -42.16 3.80 12.24
N ARG A 535 -41.62 4.23 13.39
CA ARG A 535 -40.73 5.41 13.40
C ARG A 535 -39.46 5.07 12.65
N TYR A 536 -38.92 6.03 11.93
CA TYR A 536 -37.72 5.79 11.16
C TYR A 536 -36.71 6.93 11.26
N GLU A 537 -35.47 6.52 11.12
CA GLU A 537 -34.31 7.38 10.94
C GLU A 537 -33.65 7.00 9.61
N SER A 538 -33.10 7.99 8.91
CA SER A 538 -32.51 7.74 7.60
C SER A 538 -31.18 8.45 7.42
N VAL A 539 -30.29 7.83 6.65
CA VAL A 539 -28.99 8.40 6.31
C VAL A 539 -28.65 8.08 4.87
N ARG A 540 -28.26 9.11 4.12
CA ARG A 540 -27.69 8.94 2.79
C ARG A 540 -26.21 8.67 2.91
N PHE A 541 -25.69 7.75 2.12
CA PHE A 541 -24.28 7.39 2.15
C PHE A 541 -23.81 6.90 0.78
N TYR A 542 -22.50 6.79 0.63
CA TYR A 542 -21.89 6.10 -0.50
C TYR A 542 -20.67 5.32 -0.02
N VAL A 543 -20.22 4.39 -0.85
CA VAL A 543 -19.05 3.55 -0.58
C VAL A 543 -17.89 3.94 -1.48
N GLU A 544 -16.68 3.85 -0.94
CA GLU A 544 -15.45 4.11 -1.69
C GLU A 544 -15.16 3.05 -2.75
N GLN A 545 -15.35 1.78 -2.39
CA GLN A 545 -15.04 0.63 -3.22
C GLN A 545 -16.30 -0.17 -3.48
N SER A 546 -16.50 -0.58 -4.73
CA SER A 546 -17.53 -1.56 -5.07
C SER A 546 -17.21 -2.90 -4.41
N GLY A 547 -18.22 -3.59 -3.90
CA GLY A 547 -18.04 -4.92 -3.32
C GLY A 547 -19.16 -5.28 -2.36
N THR A 548 -18.94 -6.35 -1.61
CA THR A 548 -19.90 -6.86 -0.64
C THR A 548 -19.66 -6.21 0.72
N TYR A 549 -20.68 -5.54 1.25
CA TYR A 549 -20.68 -4.91 2.57
C TYR A 549 -21.58 -5.71 3.52
N SER A 550 -21.14 -5.92 4.75
CA SER A 550 -21.93 -6.52 5.81
C SER A 550 -22.66 -5.43 6.60
N LEU A 551 -23.97 -5.45 6.53
CA LEU A 551 -24.86 -4.71 7.42
C LEU A 551 -25.11 -5.57 8.67
N GLY A 552 -24.45 -5.20 9.76
CA GLY A 552 -24.55 -5.85 11.05
C GLY A 552 -25.23 -4.97 12.10
N THR A 553 -25.68 -5.60 13.17
CA THR A 553 -26.32 -4.94 14.31
C THR A 553 -25.90 -5.64 15.58
N THR A 554 -25.63 -4.87 16.63
CA THR A 554 -25.37 -5.39 17.99
C THR A 554 -26.67 -5.21 18.76
N PHE A 555 -27.46 -6.27 18.96
CA PHE A 555 -28.84 -6.13 19.44
C PHE A 555 -29.06 -6.45 20.92
N ASN A 556 -29.95 -5.66 21.54
CA ASN A 556 -30.88 -6.07 22.60
C ASN A 556 -32.37 -5.85 22.21
N GLY A 557 -32.69 -5.40 20.97
CA GLY A 557 -34.06 -5.04 20.53
C GLY A 557 -34.38 -5.30 19.03
N PHE A 558 -35.64 -5.04 18.62
CA PHE A 558 -36.20 -5.26 17.26
C PHE A 558 -36.04 -4.02 16.34
N VAL A 559 -34.94 -3.91 15.59
CA VAL A 559 -34.74 -2.81 14.61
C VAL A 559 -34.43 -3.34 13.22
N ILE A 560 -35.23 -2.90 12.24
CA ILE A 560 -35.07 -3.24 10.82
C ILE A 560 -34.32 -2.12 10.13
N THR A 561 -33.24 -2.45 9.45
CA THR A 561 -32.44 -1.53 8.67
C THR A 561 -32.37 -2.03 7.23
N SER A 562 -32.86 -1.19 6.34
CA SER A 562 -32.98 -1.48 4.91
C SER A 562 -32.20 -0.46 4.11
N VAL A 563 -31.50 -0.92 3.08
CA VAL A 563 -30.67 -0.09 2.20
C VAL A 563 -31.31 -0.03 0.82
N TYR A 564 -31.32 1.16 0.23
CA TYR A 564 -31.88 1.44 -1.08
C TYR A 564 -30.91 2.26 -1.91
N VAL A 565 -30.97 2.13 -3.24
CA VAL A 565 -30.42 3.14 -4.15
C VAL A 565 -31.21 4.44 -3.96
N ALA A 566 -30.54 5.56 -3.67
CA ALA A 566 -31.21 6.79 -3.26
C ALA A 566 -31.97 7.48 -4.40
N ASP A 567 -31.48 7.37 -5.64
CA ASP A 567 -32.13 7.97 -6.81
C ASP A 567 -33.51 7.33 -7.06
N GLY A 568 -34.56 8.16 -7.02
CA GLY A 568 -35.94 7.71 -7.18
C GLY A 568 -36.54 6.92 -6.01
N PHE A 569 -35.86 6.87 -4.86
CA PHE A 569 -36.41 6.29 -3.62
C PHE A 569 -37.52 7.17 -3.03
N ASN A 570 -38.60 6.55 -2.54
CA ASN A 570 -39.68 7.21 -1.84
C ASN A 570 -39.99 6.46 -0.53
N ILE A 571 -39.81 7.14 0.60
CA ILE A 571 -40.00 6.57 1.93
C ILE A 571 -41.45 6.12 2.22
N ASN A 572 -42.44 6.70 1.54
CA ASN A 572 -43.85 6.33 1.70
C ASN A 572 -44.22 5.07 0.90
N THR A 573 -43.39 4.68 -0.06
CA THR A 573 -43.56 3.47 -0.88
C THR A 573 -42.21 2.76 -1.04
N PRO A 574 -41.57 2.33 0.07
CA PRO A 574 -40.17 1.93 0.09
C PRO A 574 -39.84 0.73 -0.80
N CYS A 575 -40.83 -0.12 -1.10
CA CYS A 575 -40.67 -1.27 -2.00
C CYS A 575 -41.01 -1.01 -3.47
N ALA A 576 -41.38 0.21 -3.83
CA ALA A 576 -41.60 0.58 -5.22
C ALA A 576 -40.29 0.84 -5.98
N ASN A 577 -40.39 0.95 -7.31
CA ASN A 577 -39.32 1.41 -8.20
C ASN A 577 -38.01 0.60 -8.19
N ASN A 578 -38.03 -0.62 -7.66
CA ASN A 578 -36.90 -1.55 -7.62
C ASN A 578 -35.61 -0.93 -7.05
N LYS A 579 -35.74 -0.15 -5.98
CA LYS A 579 -34.61 0.55 -5.33
C LYS A 579 -34.00 -0.21 -4.16
N PHE A 580 -34.69 -1.21 -3.63
CA PHE A 580 -34.24 -1.99 -2.48
C PHE A 580 -32.99 -2.81 -2.81
N VAL A 581 -31.98 -2.74 -1.95
CA VAL A 581 -30.72 -3.45 -2.08
C VAL A 581 -30.68 -4.66 -1.15
N GLY A 582 -31.12 -4.48 0.10
CA GLY A 582 -31.15 -5.53 1.12
C GLY A 582 -31.51 -4.98 2.48
N SER A 583 -31.76 -5.88 3.43
CA SER A 583 -32.17 -5.54 4.79
C SER A 583 -31.65 -6.59 5.78
N ASN A 584 -31.37 -6.17 7.01
CA ASN A 584 -31.11 -7.11 8.11
C ASN A 584 -32.38 -7.84 8.58
N GLY A 585 -33.56 -7.32 8.25
CA GLY A 585 -34.85 -7.92 8.54
C GLY A 585 -35.40 -8.66 7.33
N TYR A 586 -36.03 -9.82 7.54
CA TYR A 586 -36.68 -10.57 6.47
C TYR A 586 -37.89 -11.37 6.94
N ASN A 587 -38.77 -11.75 5.99
CA ASN A 587 -39.94 -12.60 6.24
C ASN A 587 -39.75 -13.99 5.58
N GLU A 588 -40.11 -15.09 6.25
CA GLU A 588 -40.07 -16.46 5.67
C GLU A 588 -41.46 -16.99 5.27
N GLY A 589 -42.38 -16.10 4.87
CA GLY A 589 -43.69 -16.49 4.33
C GLY A 589 -44.71 -17.00 5.36
N ASN A 590 -44.35 -17.10 6.64
CA ASN A 590 -45.22 -17.46 7.76
C ASN A 590 -45.74 -16.23 8.55
N GLY A 591 -45.46 -15.02 8.08
CA GLY A 591 -45.82 -13.76 8.76
C GLY A 591 -44.90 -13.37 9.92
N ASN A 592 -43.85 -14.16 10.21
CA ASN A 592 -42.87 -13.82 11.23
C ASN A 592 -41.70 -13.03 10.65
N GLN A 593 -41.37 -11.93 11.30
CA GLN A 593 -40.24 -11.07 10.99
C GLN A 593 -38.99 -11.62 11.71
N LEU A 594 -37.95 -11.96 10.94
CA LEU A 594 -36.67 -12.51 11.41
C LEU A 594 -35.52 -11.54 11.09
N PHE A 595 -34.37 -11.75 11.75
CA PHE A 595 -33.21 -10.86 11.68
C PHE A 595 -31.92 -11.64 11.45
N SER A 596 -31.09 -11.14 10.55
CA SER A 596 -29.71 -11.61 10.38
C SER A 596 -28.84 -10.50 9.77
N PRO A 597 -27.52 -10.49 9.98
CA PRO A 597 -26.64 -9.63 9.20
C PRO A 597 -26.88 -9.83 7.70
N ALA A 598 -26.92 -8.74 6.95
CA ALA A 598 -27.16 -8.76 5.51
C ALA A 598 -25.88 -8.48 4.74
N LEU A 599 -25.65 -9.22 3.66
CA LEU A 599 -24.59 -8.95 2.71
C LEU A 599 -25.17 -8.13 1.56
N LEU A 600 -24.65 -6.92 1.38
CA LEU A 600 -25.12 -5.94 0.41
C LEU A 600 -24.06 -5.76 -0.66
N ASN A 601 -24.42 -5.96 -1.93
CA ASN A 601 -23.52 -5.62 -3.03
C ASN A 601 -23.70 -4.14 -3.37
N LEU A 602 -22.72 -3.32 -2.94
CA LEU A 602 -22.73 -1.89 -3.14
C LEU A 602 -21.71 -1.51 -4.22
N THR A 603 -22.06 -0.50 -5.01
CA THR A 603 -21.25 0.02 -6.11
C THR A 603 -20.70 1.38 -5.70
N ALA A 604 -19.40 1.58 -5.92
CA ALA A 604 -18.77 2.88 -5.73
C ALA A 604 -19.47 3.98 -6.55
N CYS A 605 -19.40 5.22 -6.06
CA CYS A 605 -20.01 6.40 -6.67
C CYS A 605 -21.55 6.34 -6.82
N THR A 606 -22.23 5.40 -6.17
CA THR A 606 -23.69 5.34 -6.07
C THR A 606 -24.12 5.87 -4.70
N GLU A 607 -25.08 6.81 -4.70
CA GLU A 607 -25.70 7.24 -3.44
C GLU A 607 -26.75 6.22 -3.03
N TYR A 608 -26.63 5.75 -1.80
CA TYR A 608 -27.57 4.87 -1.12
C TYR A 608 -28.26 5.64 -0.01
N ILE A 609 -29.45 5.17 0.38
CA ILE A 609 -30.13 5.59 1.59
C ILE A 609 -30.36 4.37 2.47
N MET A 610 -29.90 4.46 3.71
CA MET A 610 -30.18 3.50 4.75
C MET A 610 -31.34 4.04 5.58
N VAL A 611 -32.38 3.24 5.74
CA VAL A 611 -33.55 3.57 6.55
C VAL A 611 -33.64 2.54 7.66
N SER A 612 -33.68 3.01 8.89
CA SER A 612 -33.82 2.15 10.08
C SER A 612 -35.15 2.43 10.75
N TYR A 613 -35.85 1.36 11.11
CA TYR A 613 -37.19 1.38 11.68
C TYR A 613 -37.14 0.82 13.10
N GLY A 614 -37.74 1.52 14.05
CA GLY A 614 -37.69 1.14 15.47
C GLY A 614 -38.73 1.87 16.33
N SER A 615 -38.63 1.71 17.65
CA SER A 615 -39.52 2.38 18.60
C SER A 615 -38.82 2.67 19.94
N ASN A 616 -38.76 3.93 20.35
CA ASN A 616 -38.26 4.40 21.66
C ASN A 616 -36.97 3.69 22.14
N SER A 617 -35.99 3.49 21.24
CA SER A 617 -34.75 2.78 21.53
C SER A 617 -33.53 3.54 20.99
N THR A 618 -32.36 3.29 21.56
CA THR A 618 -31.08 3.77 21.00
C THR A 618 -30.26 2.56 20.62
N GLU A 619 -29.89 2.46 19.35
CA GLU A 619 -29.23 1.31 18.77
C GLU A 619 -27.96 1.72 18.03
N THR A 620 -27.06 0.78 17.81
CA THR A 620 -25.88 0.98 16.97
C THR A 620 -25.94 0.09 15.74
N ILE A 621 -25.90 0.72 14.57
CA ILE A 621 -25.85 0.04 13.28
C ILE A 621 -24.42 0.02 12.80
N SER A 622 -24.00 -1.14 12.32
CA SER A 622 -22.69 -1.31 11.71
C SER A 622 -22.84 -1.60 10.22
N LEU A 623 -22.09 -0.89 9.39
CA LEU A 623 -21.90 -1.23 7.99
C LEU A 623 -20.40 -1.32 7.76
N SER A 624 -19.94 -2.46 7.27
CA SER A 624 -18.51 -2.74 7.06
C SER A 624 -18.30 -3.41 5.71
N GLY A 625 -17.15 -3.22 5.09
CA GLY A 625 -16.86 -3.79 3.77
C GLY A 625 -15.50 -3.34 3.24
N PRO A 626 -15.21 -3.60 1.96
CA PRO A 626 -13.88 -3.41 1.38
C PRO A 626 -13.42 -1.93 1.29
N GLY A 627 -14.32 -0.97 1.43
CA GLY A 627 -14.01 0.45 1.34
C GLY A 627 -14.61 1.28 2.46
N THR A 628 -14.13 2.50 2.58
CA THR A 628 -14.66 3.50 3.52
C THR A 628 -16.09 3.90 3.16
N ILE A 629 -16.92 4.13 4.18
CA ILE A 629 -18.29 4.62 4.04
C ILE A 629 -18.33 6.11 4.37
N TYR A 630 -19.06 6.87 3.56
CA TYR A 630 -19.20 8.30 3.72
C TYR A 630 -20.67 8.65 3.82
N VAL A 631 -21.03 9.39 4.87
CA VAL A 631 -22.39 9.91 5.01
C VAL A 631 -22.50 11.17 4.17
N ALA A 632 -23.44 11.14 3.24
CA ALA A 632 -23.71 12.27 2.36
C ALA A 632 -24.31 13.42 3.17
N ALA A 633 -23.82 14.63 2.89
CA ALA A 633 -24.36 15.87 3.40
C ALA A 633 -24.99 16.66 2.25
N ALA A 634 -25.92 17.55 2.59
CA ALA A 634 -26.45 18.50 1.62
C ALA A 634 -25.32 19.36 1.03
N ALA A 635 -25.44 19.70 -0.25
CA ALA A 635 -24.54 20.68 -0.85
C ALA A 635 -24.65 22.02 -0.09
N PRO A 636 -23.54 22.77 0.04
CA PRO A 636 -23.57 24.08 0.66
C PRO A 636 -24.51 25.03 -0.11
N SER A 637 -24.94 26.11 0.56
CA SER A 637 -25.89 27.09 0.01
C SER A 637 -25.39 27.72 -1.30
N ALA A 638 -26.29 28.38 -2.04
CA ALA A 638 -25.98 29.02 -3.32
C ALA A 638 -24.84 30.08 -3.26
N SER A 639 -24.45 30.54 -2.07
CA SER A 639 -23.29 31.43 -1.88
C SER A 639 -21.95 30.73 -2.06
N TYR A 640 -21.93 29.39 -2.09
CA TYR A 640 -20.73 28.59 -2.26
C TYR A 640 -20.62 28.03 -3.68
N SER A 641 -19.39 27.96 -4.16
CA SER A 641 -19.02 27.41 -5.46
C SER A 641 -18.12 26.19 -5.29
N TYR A 642 -17.95 25.44 -6.37
CA TYR A 642 -17.06 24.29 -6.42
C TYR A 642 -16.27 24.26 -7.73
N THR A 643 -14.98 23.94 -7.66
CA THR A 643 -14.14 23.74 -8.84
C THR A 643 -13.20 22.56 -8.63
N PHE A 644 -12.52 22.13 -9.69
CA PHE A 644 -11.46 21.13 -9.63
C PHE A 644 -10.15 21.79 -10.03
N VAL A 645 -9.07 21.41 -9.36
CA VAL A 645 -7.72 21.89 -9.64
C VAL A 645 -6.78 20.71 -9.85
N ALA A 646 -5.91 20.80 -10.85
CA ALA A 646 -4.85 19.83 -11.08
C ALA A 646 -3.55 20.37 -10.45
N ILE A 647 -3.03 19.68 -9.44
CA ILE A 647 -1.84 20.10 -8.69
C ILE A 647 -0.64 19.29 -9.17
N ASN A 648 0.36 19.98 -9.73
CA ASN A 648 1.60 19.35 -10.18
C ASN A 648 2.39 18.85 -8.96
N GLN A 649 2.68 17.55 -8.93
CA GLN A 649 3.37 16.92 -7.80
C GLN A 649 4.85 17.30 -7.70
N ALA A 650 5.47 17.82 -8.76
CA ALA A 650 6.87 18.24 -8.75
C ALA A 650 7.09 19.56 -7.99
N ASN A 651 6.10 20.46 -7.97
CA ASN A 651 6.24 21.79 -7.36
C ASN A 651 5.08 22.19 -6.44
N GLY A 652 4.04 21.36 -6.31
CA GLY A 652 2.87 21.59 -5.48
C GLY A 652 1.94 22.70 -5.97
N GLN A 653 2.12 23.19 -7.20
CA GLN A 653 1.35 24.30 -7.77
C GLN A 653 0.15 23.82 -8.58
N VAL A 654 -0.93 24.61 -8.54
CA VAL A 654 -2.08 24.45 -9.42
C VAL A 654 -1.64 24.70 -10.87
N ALA A 655 -1.72 23.69 -11.71
CA ALA A 655 -1.39 23.77 -13.13
C ALA A 655 -2.60 24.11 -14.01
N ALA A 656 -3.79 23.68 -13.60
CA ALA A 656 -5.03 23.88 -14.34
C ALA A 656 -6.24 23.91 -13.39
N ILE A 657 -7.31 24.58 -13.80
CA ILE A 657 -8.55 24.72 -13.03
C ILE A 657 -9.71 24.40 -13.98
N SER A 658 -10.64 23.56 -13.53
CA SER A 658 -11.80 23.15 -14.33
C SER A 658 -13.04 23.00 -13.45
N PRO A 659 -14.14 23.71 -13.71
CA PRO A 659 -15.40 23.53 -12.96
C PRO A 659 -16.05 22.15 -13.14
N THR A 660 -15.65 21.41 -14.19
CA THR A 660 -16.27 20.14 -14.60
C THR A 660 -15.32 18.94 -14.51
N ALA A 661 -14.12 19.11 -13.94
CA ALA A 661 -13.04 18.12 -13.96
C ALA A 661 -12.59 17.70 -15.38
N ASN A 662 -12.80 18.57 -16.37
CA ASN A 662 -12.31 18.38 -17.73
C ASN A 662 -11.05 19.23 -17.99
N PHE A 663 -9.92 18.54 -18.16
CA PHE A 663 -8.60 19.12 -18.40
C PHE A 663 -8.07 18.83 -19.82
N SER A 664 -8.94 18.39 -20.74
CA SER A 664 -8.56 18.09 -22.14
C SER A 664 -8.40 19.36 -23.01
N ALA A 665 -8.99 20.49 -22.61
CA ALA A 665 -9.01 21.72 -23.41
C ALA A 665 -7.96 22.76 -22.96
N PRO A 666 -7.26 23.45 -23.88
CA PRO A 666 -6.26 24.48 -23.54
C PRO A 666 -6.81 25.68 -22.74
N SER A 667 -8.10 25.99 -22.90
CA SER A 667 -8.76 27.12 -22.23
C SER A 667 -8.88 26.96 -20.71
N GLN A 668 -8.58 25.78 -20.16
CA GLN A 668 -8.62 25.46 -18.73
C GLN A 668 -7.21 25.33 -18.11
N GLY A 669 -6.16 25.63 -18.89
CA GLY A 669 -4.76 25.33 -18.60
C GLY A 669 -4.33 24.00 -19.25
N THR A 670 -3.15 23.98 -19.87
CA THR A 670 -2.62 22.75 -20.50
C THR A 670 -1.71 22.03 -19.53
N LEU A 671 -2.09 20.80 -19.16
CA LEU A 671 -1.21 19.92 -18.39
C LEU A 671 -0.04 19.48 -19.28
N THR A 672 1.19 19.68 -18.81
CA THR A 672 2.42 19.24 -19.46
C THR A 672 2.84 17.88 -18.93
N ALA A 673 3.94 17.30 -19.44
CA ALA A 673 4.46 16.04 -18.93
C ALA A 673 4.73 16.12 -17.42
N GLY A 674 4.25 15.13 -16.66
CA GLY A 674 4.39 15.09 -15.21
C GLY A 674 3.25 14.36 -14.50
N ASN A 675 3.36 14.29 -13.18
CA ASN A 675 2.35 13.71 -12.30
C ASN A 675 1.54 14.79 -11.61
N TYR A 676 0.22 14.60 -11.55
CA TYR A 676 -0.74 15.54 -11.00
C TYR A 676 -1.70 14.84 -10.04
N LEU A 677 -2.16 15.57 -9.03
CA LEU A 677 -3.32 15.21 -8.23
C LEU A 677 -4.45 16.19 -8.53
N VAL A 678 -5.55 15.68 -9.06
CA VAL A 678 -6.77 16.47 -9.25
C VAL A 678 -7.59 16.43 -7.97
N LYS A 679 -7.77 17.61 -7.35
CA LYS A 679 -8.58 17.81 -6.14
C LYS A 679 -9.78 18.69 -6.46
N GLY A 680 -10.87 18.51 -5.72
CA GLY A 680 -11.97 19.45 -5.71
C GLY A 680 -11.75 20.52 -4.65
N VAL A 681 -12.38 21.68 -4.84
CA VAL A 681 -12.33 22.79 -3.88
C VAL A 681 -13.74 23.34 -3.71
N SER A 682 -14.28 23.24 -2.49
CA SER A 682 -15.48 23.97 -2.07
C SER A 682 -15.06 25.32 -1.50
N TYR A 683 -15.70 26.42 -1.91
CA TYR A 683 -15.29 27.75 -1.48
C TYR A 683 -16.45 28.74 -1.48
N LEU A 684 -16.37 29.77 -0.64
CA LEU A 684 -17.28 30.91 -0.71
C LEU A 684 -17.05 31.64 -2.04
N THR A 685 -18.10 31.86 -2.83
CA THR A 685 -17.99 32.33 -4.22
C THR A 685 -17.16 33.61 -4.36
N THR A 686 -17.25 34.53 -3.39
CA THR A 686 -16.48 35.79 -3.36
C THR A 686 -14.97 35.61 -3.17
N ASP A 687 -14.53 34.46 -2.67
CA ASP A 687 -13.12 34.14 -2.40
C ASP A 687 -12.46 33.34 -3.55
N GLY A 688 -13.19 33.00 -4.61
CA GLY A 688 -12.72 32.12 -5.69
C GLY A 688 -11.47 32.59 -6.43
N SER A 689 -11.17 33.89 -6.41
CA SER A 689 -9.95 34.47 -7.01
C SER A 689 -8.65 33.99 -6.36
N THR A 690 -8.72 33.44 -5.14
CA THR A 690 -7.56 32.82 -4.47
C THR A 690 -7.12 31.51 -5.10
N ILE A 691 -8.03 30.81 -5.79
CA ILE A 691 -7.75 29.57 -6.49
C ILE A 691 -7.23 29.95 -7.88
N ALA A 692 -5.91 30.07 -8.01
CA ALA A 692 -5.26 30.53 -9.23
C ALA A 692 -4.16 29.56 -9.69
N VAL A 693 -3.96 29.48 -11.01
CA VAL A 693 -2.83 28.75 -11.60
C VAL A 693 -1.51 29.35 -11.10
N GLY A 694 -0.56 28.50 -10.72
CA GLY A 694 0.73 28.88 -10.13
C GLY A 694 0.72 28.99 -8.59
N SER A 695 -0.45 29.11 -7.96
CA SER A 695 -0.56 29.07 -6.50
C SER A 695 -0.32 27.66 -5.98
N THR A 696 0.35 27.52 -4.83
CA THR A 696 0.47 26.22 -4.15
C THR A 696 -0.78 25.92 -3.33
N GLU A 697 -1.08 24.63 -3.12
CA GLU A 697 -2.18 24.22 -2.24
C GLU A 697 -2.05 24.86 -0.84
N SER A 698 -0.85 24.83 -0.27
CA SER A 698 -0.57 25.47 1.02
C SER A 698 -0.86 26.97 1.02
N ALA A 699 -0.52 27.70 -0.05
CA ALA A 699 -0.82 29.13 -0.13
C ALA A 699 -2.34 29.40 -0.22
N ILE A 700 -3.09 28.55 -0.91
CA ILE A 700 -4.54 28.66 -1.04
C ILE A 700 -5.20 28.41 0.32
N VAL A 701 -4.88 27.32 1.00
CA VAL A 701 -5.42 26.98 2.33
C VAL A 701 -5.08 28.05 3.37
N ASN A 702 -3.85 28.58 3.33
CA ASN A 702 -3.37 29.57 4.29
C ASN A 702 -3.67 31.03 3.90
N SER A 703 -4.49 31.26 2.88
CA SER A 703 -4.93 32.60 2.47
C SER A 703 -5.89 33.28 3.46
N GLY A 704 -6.39 32.54 4.45
CA GLY A 704 -7.42 32.99 5.40
C GLY A 704 -8.83 33.05 4.80
N LYS A 705 -9.02 32.55 3.57
CA LYS A 705 -10.31 32.53 2.88
C LYS A 705 -11.12 31.28 3.15
N CYS A 706 -12.45 31.40 2.98
CA CYS A 706 -13.36 30.31 3.28
C CYS A 706 -13.37 29.28 2.13
N LEU A 707 -12.54 28.25 2.27
CA LEU A 707 -12.41 27.17 1.29
C LEU A 707 -11.96 25.86 1.94
N LEU A 708 -12.21 24.76 1.23
CA LEU A 708 -11.85 23.42 1.65
C LEU A 708 -11.59 22.53 0.44
N PHE A 709 -10.44 21.86 0.44
CA PHE A 709 -10.10 20.86 -0.56
C PHE A 709 -10.84 19.55 -0.29
N SER A 710 -11.08 18.77 -1.35
CA SER A 710 -11.59 17.41 -1.20
C SER A 710 -10.62 16.54 -0.41
N THR A 711 -11.17 15.61 0.38
CA THR A 711 -10.38 14.71 1.23
C THR A 711 -9.58 13.65 0.46
N ASN A 712 -9.88 13.50 -0.83
CA ASN A 712 -9.15 12.63 -1.76
C ASN A 712 -8.82 13.38 -3.06
N ALA A 713 -8.09 12.70 -3.94
CA ALA A 713 -7.67 13.22 -5.24
C ALA A 713 -7.73 12.13 -6.32
N VAL A 714 -7.83 12.54 -7.59
CA VAL A 714 -7.66 11.65 -8.75
C VAL A 714 -6.22 11.79 -9.25
N PRO A 715 -5.42 10.71 -9.28
CA PRO A 715 -4.08 10.77 -9.86
C PRO A 715 -4.14 10.87 -11.38
N VAL A 716 -3.37 11.79 -11.95
CA VAL A 716 -3.26 11.98 -13.40
C VAL A 716 -1.79 12.05 -13.77
N THR A 717 -1.35 11.17 -14.66
CA THR A 717 0.00 11.19 -15.23
C THR A 717 -0.09 11.60 -16.69
N ILE A 718 0.57 12.69 -17.03
CA ILE A 718 0.79 13.11 -18.41
C ILE A 718 2.15 12.58 -18.84
N GLN A 719 2.15 11.65 -19.78
CA GLN A 719 3.36 11.13 -20.37
C GLN A 719 4.04 12.23 -21.21
N GLY A 720 5.37 12.28 -21.12
CA GLY A 720 6.17 13.07 -22.06
C GLY A 720 5.91 12.63 -23.50
N ALA A 721 6.23 13.50 -24.47
CA ALA A 721 6.25 13.05 -25.86
C ALA A 721 7.13 11.79 -25.94
N PRO A 722 6.64 10.69 -26.55
CA PRO A 722 7.42 9.47 -26.64
C PRO A 722 8.78 9.80 -27.26
N SER A 723 9.84 9.21 -26.70
CA SER A 723 11.18 9.27 -27.28
C SER A 723 11.10 8.95 -28.78
N THR A 724 11.91 9.65 -29.58
CA THR A 724 12.04 9.42 -31.02
C THR A 724 12.11 7.93 -31.33
N CYS A 725 11.32 7.46 -32.30
CA CYS A 725 11.40 6.09 -32.80
C CYS A 725 12.87 5.75 -33.11
N THR A 726 13.40 4.68 -32.53
CA THR A 726 14.77 4.22 -32.79
C THR A 726 14.77 2.77 -33.24
N ILE A 727 15.61 2.46 -34.23
CA ILE A 727 15.94 1.09 -34.60
C ILE A 727 16.97 0.61 -33.57
N THR A 728 16.57 -0.33 -32.72
CA THR A 728 17.41 -0.85 -31.64
C THR A 728 18.27 -2.02 -32.09
N ASN A 729 17.87 -2.74 -33.14
CA ASN A 729 18.67 -3.82 -33.71
C ASN A 729 18.30 -4.10 -35.19
N ILE A 730 19.26 -4.65 -35.94
CA ILE A 730 19.06 -5.18 -37.30
C ILE A 730 19.81 -6.50 -37.40
N THR A 731 19.10 -7.59 -37.67
CA THR A 731 19.69 -8.93 -37.81
C THR A 731 19.25 -9.60 -39.11
N ALA A 732 20.09 -10.48 -39.63
CA ALA A 732 19.73 -11.34 -40.75
C ALA A 732 18.85 -12.50 -40.25
N GLY A 733 17.70 -12.70 -40.87
CA GLY A 733 16.84 -13.87 -40.67
C GLY A 733 17.14 -14.98 -41.67
N THR A 734 16.12 -15.71 -42.09
CA THR A 734 16.25 -16.82 -43.04
C THR A 734 16.74 -16.35 -44.41
N GLN A 735 17.75 -17.04 -44.96
CA GLN A 735 18.23 -16.86 -46.33
C GLN A 735 17.73 -18.01 -47.21
N THR A 736 17.34 -17.74 -48.45
CA THR A 736 17.11 -18.82 -49.43
C THR A 736 18.43 -19.35 -49.97
N ALA A 737 18.42 -20.58 -50.50
CA ALA A 737 19.52 -21.09 -51.30
C ALA A 737 19.77 -20.18 -52.51
N CYS A 738 21.03 -20.05 -52.93
CA CYS A 738 21.41 -19.31 -54.12
C CYS A 738 20.92 -20.03 -55.38
N ASN A 739 20.19 -19.32 -56.24
CA ASN A 739 19.78 -19.82 -57.54
C ASN A 739 20.96 -19.71 -58.52
N ALA A 740 21.56 -20.85 -58.85
CA ALA A 740 22.73 -20.92 -59.73
C ALA A 740 22.46 -20.46 -61.17
N ALA A 741 21.20 -20.38 -61.62
CA ALA A 741 20.88 -19.93 -62.97
C ALA A 741 20.99 -18.41 -63.15
N ASN A 742 20.88 -17.64 -62.07
CA ASN A 742 20.91 -16.17 -62.12
C ASN A 742 21.74 -15.51 -61.01
N ASN A 743 22.44 -16.29 -60.18
CA ASN A 743 23.22 -15.83 -59.03
C ASN A 743 22.43 -14.92 -58.07
N THR A 744 21.16 -15.25 -57.80
CA THR A 744 20.32 -14.50 -56.86
C THR A 744 19.88 -15.35 -55.67
N TYR A 745 19.68 -14.70 -54.52
CA TYR A 745 19.05 -15.25 -53.33
C TYR A 745 18.21 -14.16 -52.66
N THR A 746 17.32 -14.54 -51.74
CA THR A 746 16.64 -13.60 -50.85
C THR A 746 17.14 -13.76 -49.42
N GLN A 747 17.26 -12.64 -48.72
CA GLN A 747 17.67 -12.57 -47.32
C GLN A 747 16.57 -11.86 -46.54
N GLN A 748 16.04 -12.50 -45.51
CA GLN A 748 15.16 -11.83 -44.55
C GLN A 748 16.00 -10.89 -43.67
N VAL A 749 15.51 -9.69 -43.42
CA VAL A 749 16.09 -8.76 -42.45
C VAL A 749 15.06 -8.53 -41.35
N THR A 750 15.45 -8.79 -40.11
CA THR A 750 14.64 -8.54 -38.92
C THR A 750 15.13 -7.25 -38.28
N VAL A 751 14.26 -6.23 -38.27
CA VAL A 751 14.52 -4.93 -37.65
C VAL A 751 13.75 -4.86 -36.34
N THR A 752 14.46 -4.63 -35.24
CA THR A 752 13.85 -4.37 -33.93
C THR A 752 13.85 -2.88 -33.70
N TYR A 753 12.74 -2.34 -33.20
CA TYR A 753 12.57 -0.92 -32.94
C TYR A 753 11.92 -0.70 -31.58
N SER A 754 12.22 0.44 -30.96
CA SER A 754 11.51 0.95 -29.78
C SER A 754 10.66 2.16 -30.18
N ASN A 755 9.49 2.30 -29.56
CA ASN A 755 8.55 3.40 -29.78
C ASN A 755 8.13 3.59 -31.25
N PRO A 756 7.62 2.55 -31.93
CA PRO A 756 7.19 2.68 -33.32
C PRO A 756 6.02 3.67 -33.46
N PRO A 757 5.97 4.46 -34.54
CA PRO A 757 4.79 5.26 -34.84
C PRO A 757 3.58 4.34 -35.13
N ALA A 758 2.37 4.80 -34.83
CA ALA A 758 1.13 4.05 -35.10
C ALA A 758 0.93 3.70 -36.59
N SER A 759 1.57 4.46 -37.49
CA SER A 759 1.65 4.19 -38.93
C SER A 759 2.96 4.78 -39.51
N GLY A 760 3.47 4.19 -40.59
CA GLY A 760 4.68 4.70 -41.26
C GLY A 760 5.27 3.72 -42.27
N ASN A 761 6.29 4.17 -43.00
CA ASN A 761 7.07 3.34 -43.91
C ASN A 761 8.51 3.22 -43.40
N LEU A 762 9.12 2.05 -43.54
CA LEU A 762 10.56 1.89 -43.36
C LEU A 762 11.24 2.25 -44.68
N VAL A 763 12.12 3.26 -44.67
CA VAL A 763 12.89 3.64 -45.86
C VAL A 763 14.24 2.95 -45.83
N VAL A 764 14.49 2.05 -46.78
CA VAL A 764 15.78 1.36 -46.93
C VAL A 764 16.37 1.80 -48.27
N ASN A 765 17.51 2.49 -48.25
CA ASN A 765 18.20 3.01 -49.45
C ASN A 765 17.27 3.79 -50.42
N GLY A 766 16.38 4.61 -49.87
CA GLY A 766 15.43 5.42 -50.65
C GLY A 766 14.18 4.66 -51.13
N GLN A 767 14.05 3.37 -50.84
CA GLN A 767 12.84 2.59 -51.11
C GLN A 767 11.93 2.55 -49.89
N SER A 768 10.69 2.96 -50.08
CA SER A 768 9.66 3.00 -49.04
C SER A 768 8.97 1.63 -48.92
N LEU A 769 9.22 0.92 -47.83
CA LEU A 769 8.61 -0.37 -47.53
C LEU A 769 7.44 -0.17 -46.55
N PRO A 770 6.22 -0.65 -46.86
CA PRO A 770 5.11 -0.59 -45.91
C PRO A 770 5.45 -1.45 -44.69
N SER A 771 5.36 -0.88 -43.48
CA SER A 771 5.48 -1.67 -42.25
C SER A 771 4.29 -2.63 -42.19
N ARG A 772 4.45 -3.87 -42.69
CA ARG A 772 3.47 -4.92 -42.39
C ARG A 772 3.58 -5.20 -40.90
N ALA A 773 2.65 -4.65 -40.14
CA ALA A 773 2.48 -4.92 -38.72
C ALA A 773 2.40 -6.44 -38.53
N VAL A 774 3.48 -7.05 -38.04
CA VAL A 774 3.39 -8.33 -37.33
C VAL A 774 2.99 -7.96 -35.92
N HIS A 775 1.71 -7.60 -35.74
CA HIS A 775 1.07 -7.78 -34.45
C HIS A 775 0.77 -9.26 -34.31
N LYS A 776 1.48 -9.94 -33.42
CA LYS A 776 0.94 -11.09 -32.72
C LYS A 776 1.10 -10.84 -31.21
N PRO A 777 0.05 -11.10 -30.41
CA PRO A 777 0.10 -10.98 -28.96
C PRO A 777 1.13 -11.92 -28.35
#